data_AF-A0A679GRU7-F1
#
_entry.id   AF-A0A679GRU7-F1
#
_cell.length_a   1.000
_cell.length_b   1.000
_cell.length_c   1.000
_cell.angle_alpha   90.00
_cell.angle_beta   90.00
_cell.angle_gamma   90.00
#
_symmetry.space_group_name_H-M   'P 1'
#
loop_
_entity.id
_entity.type
_entity.pdbx_description
1 polymer ?
#
loop_
_entity_poly.entity_id
_entity_poly.type
_entity_poly.pdbx_seq_one_letter_code
_entity_poly.pdbx_strand_id
1 'polypeptide(L)'
;MTHYSRPDELVFASGAKPGEVQGFPDIPRGWGVAYDQTAGIPPMEWFNALFKRGDEGLRYLLQRGIADWSATEDYPVDAHVQEGGKVWKAKVANLGKRPSVNPGEWVETALTREALKALIQEQLGGGTLNFGQWQWSSATSGGVANGYLALNATNPADATALMIAKSSAEGLDYSRSVALLRAGDTLCIQSRPGGTVAHRFRVTGELVDSGAYRSVPVVYVSGAGGVPASNALLQVLMTPAGASDMGMPLLSVQWWVSRASIPAGCAPADGQLLSRALYPDVWAAIRDGKVPKTSEATWSSDPTQRGMFTEGDGSTTFRMPDYNGKAVGSLGALFLRGDGALSASTAGKIQLDEIKAHSHSINGASGSNTTKLAYLNQNGGGGDFGGASTTFEKGGLETRPLNITGCWIIKMGSEVTNPGAIDAAAVSSTYAKLVTRVEAIEGAGMPLMSVQWWVSRASIPAGCAPADGQLLSRTLYPDVWAAIRDGKVPKTTEATWSSDPTQRGMFTEGDGSTTFRMPDYNGKAVGSLGAVFMRGDGALSVAVAGAIQSDAMQRITGQGGEKWAVETSGTAPAGTGVFKLGTPTVMRISPASATGCTVAFDSAGSPGAKVSDSETRPLNVTGCWIIKMGSGVNNPGAIDAAAVSSTYAKLVTRVEALEMRPRSVGDGQAWQDVTASRASGVTYTNSSGRPKLVSIFAANGLATRGISVGGVLVSQFTPIASGSISTTISAVVPNGTTYSVTAGTSINTWMELA
;
A
#
# COMPACT_ATOMS: atom_id res chain seq x y z
N MET A 1 -38.71 30.79 21.98
CA MET A 1 -38.66 30.69 20.50
C MET A 1 -39.73 29.68 20.11
N THR A 2 -40.82 30.13 19.49
CA THR A 2 -41.90 29.23 19.06
C THR A 2 -41.39 28.44 17.86
N HIS A 3 -41.19 27.14 18.02
CA HIS A 3 -40.88 26.26 16.89
C HIS A 3 -42.18 25.93 16.16
N TYR A 4 -42.34 26.43 14.95
CA TYR A 4 -43.43 26.01 14.07
C TYR A 4 -43.08 24.67 13.43
N SER A 5 -44.05 23.76 13.37
CA SER A 5 -43.90 22.48 12.65
C SER A 5 -43.74 22.73 11.16
N ARG A 6 -42.94 21.89 10.49
CA ARG A 6 -42.82 21.92 9.03
C ARG A 6 -44.20 21.70 8.39
N PRO A 7 -44.60 22.51 7.38
CA PRO A 7 -45.82 22.26 6.61
C PRO A 7 -45.81 20.87 5.95
N ASP A 8 -46.99 20.29 5.71
CA ASP A 8 -47.19 18.94 5.14
C ASP A 8 -46.84 18.81 3.64
N GLU A 9 -46.23 19.84 3.05
CA GLU A 9 -45.76 19.94 1.66
C GLU A 9 -46.86 19.85 0.59
N LEU A 10 -48.13 19.86 0.99
CA LEU A 10 -49.27 19.93 0.09
C LEU A 10 -49.43 21.35 -0.47
N VAL A 11 -49.83 21.43 -1.74
CA VAL A 11 -50.17 22.69 -2.40
C VAL A 11 -51.69 22.82 -2.45
N PHE A 12 -52.22 23.92 -1.91
CA PHE A 12 -53.65 24.22 -1.94
C PHE A 12 -54.20 24.22 -3.37
N ALA A 13 -55.40 23.65 -3.56
CA ALA A 13 -56.05 23.52 -4.88
C ALA A 13 -55.18 22.80 -5.96
N SER A 14 -54.22 21.96 -5.55
CA SER A 14 -53.41 21.15 -6.48
C SER A 14 -54.21 20.06 -7.18
N GLY A 15 -55.29 19.55 -6.56
CA GLY A 15 -56.23 18.58 -7.13
C GLY A 15 -57.57 19.17 -7.62
N ALA A 16 -57.65 20.48 -7.84
CA ALA A 16 -58.88 21.15 -8.27
C ALA A 16 -59.30 20.73 -9.69
N LYS A 17 -60.61 20.57 -9.91
CA LYS A 17 -61.21 20.19 -11.20
C LYS A 17 -61.25 21.39 -12.18
N PRO A 18 -61.45 21.13 -13.48
CA PRO A 18 -61.62 22.20 -14.47
C PRO A 18 -62.73 23.17 -14.04
N GLY A 19 -62.39 24.46 -13.95
CA GLY A 19 -63.30 25.52 -13.51
C GLY A 19 -63.18 25.92 -12.03
N GLU A 20 -62.49 25.14 -11.18
CA GLU A 20 -62.35 25.45 -9.74
C GLU A 20 -61.14 26.33 -9.40
N VAL A 21 -60.25 26.59 -10.36
CA VAL A 21 -59.10 27.52 -10.23
C VAL A 21 -59.06 28.41 -11.46
N GLN A 22 -59.07 29.73 -11.25
CA GLN A 22 -58.98 30.72 -12.31
C GLN A 22 -57.91 31.75 -11.94
N GLY A 23 -56.97 32.00 -12.87
CA GLY A 23 -55.89 32.96 -12.64
C GLY A 23 -56.43 34.33 -12.25
N PHE A 24 -55.81 34.93 -11.23
CA PHE A 24 -56.21 36.26 -10.79
C PHE A 24 -55.92 37.28 -11.91
N PRO A 25 -56.92 38.08 -12.33
CA PRO A 25 -56.85 38.84 -13.58
C PRO A 25 -55.77 39.93 -13.62
N ASP A 26 -55.43 40.55 -12.48
CA ASP A 26 -54.40 41.59 -12.40
C ASP A 26 -53.78 41.62 -10.99
N ILE A 27 -52.64 40.94 -10.83
CA ILE A 27 -51.95 40.78 -9.53
C ILE A 27 -51.52 42.14 -8.93
N PRO A 28 -50.86 43.06 -9.67
CA PRO A 28 -50.50 44.38 -9.13
C PRO A 28 -51.68 45.23 -8.67
N ARG A 29 -52.81 45.20 -9.39
CA ARG A 29 -54.00 45.99 -9.04
C ARG A 29 -54.78 45.39 -7.86
N GLY A 30 -54.61 44.10 -7.58
CA GLY A 30 -55.21 43.40 -6.44
C GLY A 30 -56.74 43.37 -6.49
N TRP A 31 -57.39 43.31 -5.33
CA TRP A 31 -58.85 43.15 -5.22
C TRP A 31 -59.66 44.31 -5.83
N GLY A 32 -59.03 45.43 -6.19
CA GLY A 32 -59.70 46.52 -6.91
C GLY A 32 -60.33 46.08 -8.23
N VAL A 33 -59.83 45.00 -8.84
CA VAL A 33 -60.36 44.43 -10.09
C VAL A 33 -61.74 43.79 -9.89
N ALA A 34 -62.06 43.35 -8.67
CA ALA A 34 -63.36 42.75 -8.38
C ALA A 34 -64.51 43.75 -8.59
N TYR A 35 -64.29 45.05 -8.36
CA TYR A 35 -65.30 46.08 -8.58
C TYR A 35 -65.69 46.23 -10.06
N ASP A 36 -64.73 46.08 -10.97
CA ASP A 36 -64.95 46.25 -12.41
C ASP A 36 -65.50 44.98 -13.08
N GLN A 37 -65.09 43.80 -12.58
CA GLN A 37 -65.34 42.52 -13.27
C GLN A 37 -66.39 41.65 -12.58
N THR A 38 -66.59 41.81 -11.27
CA THR A 38 -67.44 40.94 -10.46
C THR A 38 -68.30 41.71 -9.46
N ALA A 39 -68.57 43.00 -9.74
CA ALA A 39 -69.39 43.89 -8.92
C ALA A 39 -68.95 43.95 -7.43
N GLY A 40 -67.65 43.82 -7.18
CA GLY A 40 -67.05 43.87 -5.84
C GLY A 40 -67.03 42.55 -5.09
N ILE A 41 -67.51 41.45 -5.68
CA ILE A 41 -67.56 40.12 -5.05
C ILE A 41 -66.55 39.20 -5.74
N PRO A 42 -65.38 38.93 -5.14
CA PRO A 42 -64.39 38.05 -5.77
C PRO A 42 -64.85 36.58 -5.76
N PRO A 43 -64.77 35.87 -6.91
CA PRO A 43 -65.13 34.46 -7.03
C PRO A 43 -64.13 33.56 -6.28
N MET A 44 -64.59 32.38 -5.84
CA MET A 44 -63.79 31.44 -5.03
C MET A 44 -62.57 30.88 -5.80
N GLU A 45 -62.69 30.80 -7.11
CA GLU A 45 -61.69 30.36 -8.06
C GLU A 45 -60.44 31.26 -8.03
N TRP A 46 -60.63 32.56 -7.79
CA TRP A 46 -59.54 33.53 -7.62
C TRP A 46 -58.81 33.32 -6.29
N PHE A 47 -59.54 33.02 -5.21
CA PHE A 47 -58.93 32.66 -3.94
C PHE A 47 -58.11 31.38 -4.06
N ASN A 48 -58.66 30.35 -4.72
CA ASN A 48 -57.94 29.11 -4.96
C ASN A 48 -56.64 29.35 -5.75
N ALA A 49 -56.66 30.20 -6.78
CA ALA A 49 -55.47 30.55 -7.54
C ALA A 49 -54.42 31.33 -6.72
N LEU A 50 -54.85 32.28 -5.88
CA LEU A 50 -53.95 33.07 -5.04
C LEU A 50 -53.30 32.22 -3.92
N PHE A 51 -54.06 31.35 -3.26
CA PHE A 51 -53.51 30.43 -2.25
C PHE A 51 -52.56 29.41 -2.88
N LYS A 52 -52.95 28.83 -4.03
CA LYS A 52 -52.08 27.93 -4.79
C LYS A 52 -50.77 28.59 -5.18
N ARG A 53 -50.80 29.84 -5.68
CA ARG A 53 -49.60 30.64 -6.00
C ARG A 53 -48.70 30.84 -4.77
N GLY A 54 -49.28 31.05 -3.60
CA GLY A 54 -48.54 31.21 -2.34
C GLY A 54 -47.81 29.92 -1.93
N ASP A 55 -48.53 28.79 -1.92
CA ASP A 55 -47.96 27.48 -1.56
C ASP A 55 -46.88 27.03 -2.55
N GLU A 56 -47.07 27.27 -3.84
CA GLU A 56 -46.06 26.99 -4.88
C GLU A 56 -44.79 27.83 -4.67
N GLY A 57 -44.92 29.11 -4.28
CA GLY A 57 -43.80 29.96 -3.93
C GLY A 57 -43.04 29.48 -2.69
N LEU A 58 -43.76 29.03 -1.66
CA LEU A 58 -43.14 28.43 -0.47
C LEU A 58 -42.41 27.12 -0.82
N ARG A 59 -43.03 26.27 -1.65
CA ARG A 59 -42.45 25.00 -2.10
C ARG A 59 -41.19 25.20 -2.94
N TYR A 60 -41.17 26.23 -3.79
CA TYR A 60 -39.99 26.65 -4.54
C TYR A 60 -38.81 26.98 -3.62
N LEU A 61 -39.06 27.76 -2.56
CA LEU A 61 -38.04 28.12 -1.58
C LEU A 61 -37.59 26.91 -0.73
N LEU A 62 -38.52 26.03 -0.33
CA LEU A 62 -38.17 24.79 0.40
C LEU A 62 -37.30 23.85 -0.43
N GLN A 63 -37.49 23.80 -1.75
CA GLN A 63 -36.70 22.97 -2.65
C GLN A 63 -35.31 23.54 -2.93
N ARG A 64 -35.20 24.86 -3.14
CA ARG A 64 -33.94 25.51 -3.54
C ARG A 64 -33.13 26.08 -2.39
N GLY A 65 -33.77 26.34 -1.25
CA GLY A 65 -33.20 27.03 -0.07
C GLY A 65 -32.97 28.52 -0.29
N ILE A 66 -32.39 28.91 -1.43
CA ILE A 66 -32.12 30.29 -1.84
C ILE A 66 -32.75 30.50 -3.22
N ALA A 67 -33.44 31.63 -3.42
CA ALA A 67 -34.10 31.94 -4.68
C ALA A 67 -33.12 32.20 -5.83
N ASP A 68 -33.55 31.92 -7.06
CA ASP A 68 -32.83 32.35 -8.27
C ASP A 68 -32.79 33.87 -8.36
N TRP A 69 -31.72 34.38 -8.96
CA TRP A 69 -31.65 35.78 -9.33
C TRP A 69 -32.75 36.15 -10.35
N SER A 70 -33.35 37.32 -10.15
CA SER A 70 -34.39 37.91 -10.98
C SER A 70 -33.96 39.29 -11.45
N ALA A 71 -34.23 39.58 -12.71
CA ALA A 71 -33.96 40.90 -13.31
C ALA A 71 -34.91 41.99 -12.78
N THR A 72 -36.02 41.63 -12.15
CA THR A 72 -37.10 42.55 -11.75
C THR A 72 -37.11 42.86 -10.25
N GLU A 73 -36.22 42.25 -9.47
CA GLU A 73 -36.22 42.36 -8.01
C GLU A 73 -35.16 43.34 -7.49
N ASP A 74 -35.49 44.00 -6.38
CA ASP A 74 -34.57 44.83 -5.60
C ASP A 74 -33.81 43.97 -4.59
N TYR A 75 -32.48 44.03 -4.64
CA TYR A 75 -31.61 43.29 -3.73
C TYR A 75 -30.96 44.24 -2.73
N PRO A 76 -31.31 44.17 -1.42
CA PRO A 76 -30.59 44.91 -0.39
C PRO A 76 -29.18 44.38 -0.17
N VAL A 77 -28.35 45.15 0.54
CA VAL A 77 -27.02 44.69 0.98
C VAL A 77 -27.17 43.36 1.74
N ASP A 78 -26.26 42.41 1.48
CA ASP A 78 -26.24 41.05 2.01
C ASP A 78 -27.38 40.12 1.57
N ALA A 79 -28.20 40.51 0.59
CA ALA A 79 -29.15 39.58 -0.06
C ALA A 79 -28.42 38.43 -0.76
N HIS A 80 -28.98 37.22 -0.69
CA HIS A 80 -28.42 36.02 -1.32
C HIS A 80 -29.30 35.52 -2.46
N VAL A 81 -28.69 35.15 -3.57
CA VAL A 81 -29.36 34.58 -4.75
C VAL A 81 -28.55 33.46 -5.38
N GLN A 82 -29.21 32.63 -6.17
CA GLN A 82 -28.57 31.61 -7.02
C GLN A 82 -28.54 32.06 -8.48
N GLU A 83 -27.40 31.85 -9.15
CA GLU A 83 -27.28 32.05 -10.60
C GLU A 83 -26.19 31.14 -11.17
N GLY A 84 -26.50 30.39 -12.23
CA GLY A 84 -25.51 29.53 -12.91
C GLY A 84 -24.92 28.43 -12.02
N GLY A 85 -25.68 27.93 -11.03
CA GLY A 85 -25.21 26.93 -10.07
C GLY A 85 -24.31 27.46 -8.95
N LYS A 86 -24.16 28.79 -8.85
CA LYS A 86 -23.38 29.48 -7.82
C LYS A 86 -24.29 30.26 -6.87
N VAL A 87 -23.79 30.53 -5.67
CA VAL A 87 -24.46 31.37 -4.66
C VAL A 87 -23.74 32.71 -4.56
N TRP A 88 -24.50 33.78 -4.73
CA TRP A 88 -24.02 35.15 -4.74
C TRP A 88 -24.61 35.93 -3.58
N LYS A 89 -23.82 36.85 -3.03
CA LYS A 89 -24.24 37.81 -2.02
C LYS A 89 -24.08 39.24 -2.54
N ALA A 90 -25.10 40.06 -2.38
CA ALA A 90 -25.05 41.47 -2.76
C ALA A 90 -24.13 42.24 -1.80
N LYS A 91 -23.12 42.93 -2.35
CA LYS A 91 -22.22 43.83 -1.63
C LYS A 91 -22.83 45.21 -1.43
N VAL A 92 -23.63 45.66 -2.38
CA VAL A 92 -24.36 46.93 -2.35
C VAL A 92 -25.80 46.70 -2.78
N ALA A 93 -26.71 47.56 -2.34
CA ALA A 93 -28.09 47.52 -2.80
C ALA A 93 -28.14 47.75 -4.32
N ASN A 94 -28.86 46.89 -5.05
CA ASN A 94 -28.94 46.97 -6.51
C ASN A 94 -30.26 46.40 -7.04
N LEU A 95 -30.69 46.87 -8.22
CA LEU A 95 -31.90 46.43 -8.92
C LEU A 95 -31.51 45.77 -10.24
N GLY A 96 -31.92 44.52 -10.44
CA GLY A 96 -31.78 43.83 -11.72
C GLY A 96 -30.35 43.71 -12.26
N LYS A 97 -29.31 43.87 -11.41
CA LYS A 97 -27.91 43.69 -11.81
C LYS A 97 -27.55 42.22 -11.68
N ARG A 98 -27.23 41.58 -12.82
CA ARG A 98 -26.92 40.15 -12.89
C ARG A 98 -25.59 39.81 -12.19
N PRO A 99 -25.53 38.83 -11.26
CA PRO A 99 -24.35 38.57 -10.45
C PRO A 99 -23.07 38.22 -11.22
N SER A 100 -23.15 37.30 -12.18
CA SER A 100 -22.00 36.83 -12.96
C SER A 100 -21.25 37.90 -13.77
N VAL A 101 -21.88 39.04 -14.06
CA VAL A 101 -21.31 40.11 -14.91
C VAL A 101 -21.17 41.45 -14.17
N ASN A 102 -21.56 41.53 -12.90
CA ASN A 102 -21.49 42.74 -12.08
C ASN A 102 -20.72 42.47 -10.77
N PRO A 103 -19.39 42.25 -10.84
CA PRO A 103 -18.57 41.93 -9.67
C PRO A 103 -18.38 43.12 -8.73
N GLY A 104 -18.78 44.34 -9.11
CA GLY A 104 -18.82 45.51 -8.23
C GLY A 104 -19.91 45.38 -7.16
N GLU A 105 -21.02 44.78 -7.54
CA GLU A 105 -22.26 44.68 -6.77
C GLU A 105 -22.42 43.32 -6.09
N TRP A 106 -21.75 42.27 -6.58
CA TRP A 106 -21.93 40.89 -6.12
C TRP A 106 -20.62 40.23 -5.73
N VAL A 107 -20.67 39.30 -4.78
CA VAL A 107 -19.57 38.42 -4.41
C VAL A 107 -20.06 36.97 -4.33
N GLU A 108 -19.28 36.04 -4.88
CA GLU A 108 -19.55 34.59 -4.76
C GLU A 108 -19.24 34.13 -3.33
N THR A 109 -20.16 33.39 -2.69
CA THR A 109 -20.04 33.04 -1.25
C THR A 109 -19.93 31.55 -0.98
N ALA A 110 -20.11 30.70 -1.98
CA ALA A 110 -19.95 29.25 -1.87
C ALA A 110 -18.86 28.76 -2.82
N LEU A 111 -17.89 27.99 -2.30
CA LEU A 111 -16.93 27.27 -3.13
C LEU A 111 -17.65 26.08 -3.76
N THR A 112 -17.72 26.07 -5.09
CA THR A 112 -18.21 24.88 -5.82
C THR A 112 -17.25 23.70 -5.62
N ARG A 113 -17.71 22.46 -5.79
CA ARG A 113 -16.84 21.26 -5.74
C ARG A 113 -15.66 21.37 -6.70
N GLU A 114 -15.87 21.95 -7.89
CA GLU A 114 -14.81 22.14 -8.89
C GLU A 114 -13.82 23.24 -8.47
N ALA A 115 -14.31 24.34 -7.87
CA ALA A 115 -13.44 25.35 -7.27
C ALA A 115 -12.62 24.78 -6.10
N LEU A 116 -13.22 23.93 -5.27
CA LEU A 116 -12.53 23.23 -4.19
C LEU A 116 -11.48 22.26 -4.72
N LYS A 117 -11.76 21.52 -5.80
CA LYS A 117 -10.78 20.64 -6.46
C LYS A 117 -9.60 21.44 -7.03
N ALA A 118 -9.87 22.57 -7.70
CA ALA A 118 -8.83 23.45 -8.21
C ALA A 118 -7.96 24.00 -7.07
N LEU A 119 -8.58 24.45 -5.97
CA LEU A 119 -7.88 24.91 -4.78
C LEU A 119 -7.05 23.79 -4.14
N ILE A 120 -7.60 22.57 -4.01
CA ILE A 120 -6.89 21.40 -3.51
C ILE A 120 -5.70 21.08 -4.41
N GLN A 121 -5.85 21.20 -5.73
CA GLN A 121 -4.79 20.91 -6.69
C GLN A 121 -3.69 21.99 -6.69
N GLU A 122 -4.04 23.25 -6.42
CA GLU A 122 -3.10 24.36 -6.21
C GLU A 122 -2.35 24.23 -4.88
N GLN A 123 -3.04 23.79 -3.81
CA GLN A 123 -2.47 23.60 -2.47
C GLN A 123 -1.67 22.29 -2.32
N LEU A 124 -1.94 21.27 -3.14
CA LEU A 124 -1.21 20.00 -3.18
C LEU A 124 0.08 20.06 -4.03
N GLY A 125 0.61 21.26 -4.32
CA GLY A 125 1.91 21.41 -4.96
C GLY A 125 3.01 20.62 -4.23
N GLY A 126 3.39 19.46 -4.75
CA GLY A 126 4.50 18.67 -4.17
C GLY A 126 4.45 17.14 -4.28
N GLY A 127 3.57 16.55 -5.09
CA GLY A 127 3.53 15.09 -5.31
C GLY A 127 3.48 14.72 -6.79
N THR A 128 4.56 15.03 -7.53
CA THR A 128 4.74 14.82 -8.99
C THR A 128 4.04 15.84 -9.90
N LEU A 129 4.73 16.98 -10.10
CA LEU A 129 4.98 17.68 -11.37
C LEU A 129 3.87 17.67 -12.45
N ASN A 130 2.93 18.61 -12.42
CA ASN A 130 2.12 18.95 -13.60
C ASN A 130 2.41 20.40 -14.01
N PHE A 131 2.92 20.58 -15.23
CA PHE A 131 3.26 21.89 -15.78
C PHE A 131 2.06 22.56 -16.48
N GLY A 132 0.97 21.82 -16.74
CA GLY A 132 -0.30 22.34 -17.25
C GLY A 132 -0.94 21.41 -18.27
N GLN A 133 -2.05 21.84 -18.89
CA GLN A 133 -2.76 21.08 -19.92
C GLN A 133 -2.96 21.88 -21.20
N TRP A 134 -2.79 21.22 -22.35
CA TRP A 134 -2.98 21.80 -23.68
C TRP A 134 -3.69 20.79 -24.59
N GLN A 135 -4.45 21.30 -25.55
CA GLN A 135 -5.04 20.48 -26.61
C GLN A 135 -4.02 20.24 -27.73
N TRP A 136 -4.05 19.05 -28.31
CA TRP A 136 -3.23 18.72 -29.46
C TRP A 136 -3.74 19.40 -30.74
N SER A 137 -2.86 20.12 -31.43
CA SER A 137 -3.07 20.59 -32.80
C SER A 137 -2.25 19.75 -33.77
N SER A 138 -2.87 19.36 -34.89
CA SER A 138 -2.23 18.63 -35.98
C SER A 138 -1.42 19.52 -36.93
N ALA A 139 -1.32 20.82 -36.65
CA ALA A 139 -0.58 21.76 -37.49
C ALA A 139 0.94 21.56 -37.32
N THR A 140 1.66 21.30 -38.41
CA THR A 140 3.12 21.14 -38.42
C THR A 140 3.86 22.44 -38.78
N SER A 141 3.13 23.49 -39.14
CA SER A 141 3.65 24.82 -39.42
C SER A 141 2.61 25.89 -39.07
N GLY A 142 3.07 27.12 -38.81
CA GLY A 142 2.22 28.21 -38.33
C GLY A 142 2.04 28.21 -36.81
N GLY A 143 1.50 29.30 -36.27
CA GLY A 143 1.31 29.44 -34.82
C GLY A 143 0.19 28.57 -34.26
N VAL A 144 0.35 28.11 -33.01
CA VAL A 144 -0.72 27.41 -32.28
C VAL A 144 -1.69 28.41 -31.66
N ALA A 145 -2.98 28.07 -31.65
CA ALA A 145 -4.01 28.85 -30.99
C ALA A 145 -3.89 28.78 -29.46
N ASN A 146 -4.51 29.73 -28.75
CA ASN A 146 -4.57 29.72 -27.29
C ASN A 146 -5.11 28.38 -26.76
N GLY A 147 -4.40 27.78 -25.82
CA GLY A 147 -4.76 26.49 -25.24
C GLY A 147 -4.25 25.26 -26.01
N TYR A 148 -3.52 25.44 -27.12
CA TYR A 148 -3.01 24.35 -27.94
C TYR A 148 -1.49 24.19 -27.87
N LEU A 149 -1.03 22.98 -28.16
CA LEU A 149 0.37 22.68 -28.49
C LEU A 149 0.46 21.84 -29.77
N ALA A 150 1.59 21.89 -30.45
CA ALA A 150 1.86 21.13 -31.65
C ALA A 150 3.37 20.91 -31.86
N LEU A 151 3.72 19.91 -32.67
CA LEU A 151 5.08 19.68 -33.12
C LEU A 151 5.25 20.18 -34.55
N ASN A 152 6.46 20.59 -34.92
CA ASN A 152 6.78 20.97 -36.30
C ASN A 152 6.92 19.79 -37.28
N ALA A 153 6.60 18.57 -36.84
CA ALA A 153 6.64 17.36 -37.63
C ALA A 153 5.45 16.46 -37.28
N THR A 154 4.98 15.69 -38.26
CA THR A 154 3.86 14.76 -38.06
C THR A 154 4.24 13.61 -37.14
N ASN A 155 5.47 13.11 -37.24
CA ASN A 155 6.00 12.06 -36.38
C ASN A 155 6.74 12.69 -35.18
N PRO A 156 6.34 12.39 -33.93
CA PRO A 156 7.00 12.87 -32.72
C PRO A 156 8.51 12.63 -32.69
N ALA A 157 8.99 11.51 -33.26
CA ALA A 157 10.42 11.18 -33.29
C ALA A 157 11.26 12.14 -34.15
N ASP A 158 10.65 12.78 -35.15
CA ASP A 158 11.32 13.65 -36.12
C ASP A 158 11.17 15.13 -35.77
N ALA A 159 10.47 15.46 -34.68
CA ALA A 159 10.19 16.83 -34.29
C ALA A 159 11.46 17.52 -33.75
N THR A 160 11.73 18.72 -34.26
CA THR A 160 12.84 19.58 -33.83
C THR A 160 12.36 20.80 -33.05
N ALA A 161 11.05 21.08 -33.06
CA ALA A 161 10.44 22.14 -32.28
C ALA A 161 9.03 21.76 -31.77
N LEU A 162 8.76 22.13 -30.53
CA LEU A 162 7.44 22.09 -29.88
C LEU A 162 6.90 23.51 -29.77
N MET A 163 5.77 23.77 -30.41
CA MET A 163 5.03 25.02 -30.32
C MET A 163 4.01 24.90 -29.19
N ILE A 164 4.12 25.74 -28.16
CA ILE A 164 3.23 25.70 -26.99
C ILE A 164 2.63 27.09 -26.73
N ALA A 165 1.29 27.15 -26.69
CA ALA A 165 0.58 28.38 -26.38
C ALA A 165 0.88 28.86 -24.96
N LYS A 166 0.97 30.18 -24.77
CA LYS A 166 1.25 30.76 -23.45
C LYS A 166 0.09 30.54 -22.46
N SER A 167 -1.13 30.46 -22.96
CA SER A 167 -2.29 30.05 -22.18
C SER A 167 -2.56 28.55 -22.35
N SER A 168 -2.88 27.88 -21.24
CA SER A 168 -3.33 26.48 -21.22
C SER A 168 -4.75 26.31 -21.74
N ALA A 169 -5.16 25.07 -22.01
CA ALA A 169 -6.54 24.71 -22.33
C ALA A 169 -7.51 25.00 -21.16
N GLU A 170 -6.97 25.17 -19.95
CA GLU A 170 -7.71 25.51 -18.73
C GLU A 170 -7.93 27.02 -18.58
N GLY A 171 -7.43 27.84 -19.52
CA GLY A 171 -7.52 29.30 -19.47
C GLY A 171 -6.51 29.97 -18.53
N LEU A 172 -5.57 29.22 -17.97
CA LEU A 172 -4.52 29.74 -17.10
C LEU A 172 -3.31 30.23 -17.91
N ASP A 173 -2.69 31.32 -17.45
CA ASP A 173 -1.49 31.91 -18.07
C ASP A 173 -0.19 31.24 -17.57
N TYR A 174 0.53 30.62 -18.50
CA TYR A 174 1.84 30.00 -18.29
C TYR A 174 2.98 30.78 -18.97
N SER A 175 2.74 32.04 -19.39
CA SER A 175 3.71 32.88 -20.07
C SER A 175 5.07 32.96 -19.37
N ARG A 176 5.09 33.00 -18.03
CA ARG A 176 6.35 33.05 -17.27
C ARG A 176 6.99 31.66 -17.13
N SER A 177 6.19 30.64 -16.84
CA SER A 177 6.66 29.26 -16.65
C SER A 177 7.25 28.67 -17.93
N VAL A 178 6.62 28.89 -19.08
CA VAL A 178 7.14 28.48 -20.39
C VAL A 178 8.43 29.24 -20.72
N ALA A 179 8.58 30.49 -20.28
CA ALA A 179 9.82 31.26 -20.50
C ALA A 179 11.01 30.76 -19.66
N LEU A 180 10.76 29.95 -18.63
CA LEU A 180 11.82 29.41 -17.78
C LEU A 180 12.46 28.16 -18.36
N LEU A 181 11.87 27.55 -19.40
CA LEU A 181 12.43 26.39 -20.06
C LEU A 181 13.82 26.70 -20.61
N ARG A 182 14.77 25.78 -20.42
CA ARG A 182 16.15 25.90 -20.91
C ARG A 182 16.65 24.60 -21.50
N ALA A 183 17.74 24.68 -22.27
CA ALA A 183 18.42 23.51 -22.78
C ALA A 183 18.74 22.51 -21.64
N GLY A 184 18.37 21.25 -21.84
CA GLY A 184 18.49 20.18 -20.85
C GLY A 184 17.18 19.82 -20.14
N ASP A 185 16.17 20.71 -20.12
CA ASP A 185 14.87 20.42 -19.52
C ASP A 185 14.17 19.30 -20.30
N THR A 186 13.38 18.47 -19.59
CA THR A 186 12.57 17.43 -20.23
C THR A 186 11.09 17.80 -20.15
N LEU A 187 10.42 17.76 -21.30
CA LEU A 187 8.98 17.92 -21.45
C LEU A 187 8.35 16.56 -21.77
N CYS A 188 7.45 16.11 -20.93
CA CYS A 188 6.63 14.93 -21.19
C CYS A 188 5.21 15.37 -21.54
N ILE A 189 4.69 14.91 -22.68
CA ILE A 189 3.30 15.11 -23.09
C ILE A 189 2.57 13.78 -23.02
N GLN A 190 1.43 13.74 -22.35
CA GLN A 190 0.66 12.51 -22.16
C GLN A 190 -0.84 12.76 -22.36
N SER A 191 -1.54 11.82 -23.00
CA SER A 191 -3.00 11.87 -23.12
C SER A 191 -3.67 11.70 -21.75
N ARG A 192 -4.53 12.65 -21.36
CA ARG A 192 -5.18 12.66 -20.06
C ARG A 192 -6.15 11.48 -19.85
N PRO A 193 -6.99 11.08 -20.81
CA PRO A 193 -7.76 9.84 -20.69
C PRO A 193 -6.84 8.64 -20.97
N GLY A 194 -6.62 7.79 -19.97
CA GLY A 194 -6.03 6.47 -20.16
C GLY A 194 -4.52 6.41 -20.47
N GLY A 195 -3.82 7.53 -20.63
CA GLY A 195 -2.37 7.55 -20.81
C GLY A 195 -1.85 6.85 -22.08
N THR A 196 -2.73 6.57 -23.03
CA THR A 196 -2.47 5.77 -24.24
C THR A 196 -1.39 6.35 -25.14
N VAL A 197 -1.21 7.67 -25.14
CA VAL A 197 -0.14 8.37 -25.88
C VAL A 197 0.75 9.11 -24.90
N ALA A 198 2.06 8.87 -24.93
CA ALA A 198 3.04 9.54 -24.09
C ALA A 198 4.35 9.76 -24.84
N HIS A 199 4.85 11.00 -24.89
CA HIS A 199 6.11 11.34 -25.56
C HIS A 199 6.96 12.23 -24.67
N ARG A 200 8.27 11.98 -24.66
CA ARG A 200 9.27 12.74 -23.91
C ARG A 200 10.22 13.44 -24.89
N PHE A 201 10.41 14.72 -24.65
CA PHE A 201 11.27 15.61 -25.42
C PHE A 201 12.28 16.27 -24.51
N ARG A 202 13.50 16.47 -25.01
CA ARG A 202 14.54 17.24 -24.34
C ARG A 202 14.68 18.58 -25.04
N VAL A 203 14.66 19.66 -24.27
CA VAL A 203 14.89 21.01 -24.80
C VAL A 203 16.36 21.16 -25.18
N THR A 204 16.65 21.69 -26.36
CA THR A 204 18.01 21.72 -26.92
C THR A 204 18.62 23.12 -27.03
N GLY A 205 17.83 24.19 -26.86
CA GLY A 205 18.30 25.55 -27.06
C GLY A 205 17.33 26.62 -26.55
N GLU A 206 17.57 27.87 -26.95
CA GLU A 206 16.73 29.02 -26.57
C GLU A 206 15.37 28.99 -27.26
N LEU A 207 14.35 29.43 -26.54
CA LEU A 207 12.97 29.49 -27.03
C LEU A 207 12.75 30.76 -27.84
N VAL A 208 11.99 30.65 -28.93
CA VAL A 208 11.55 31.82 -29.72
C VAL A 208 10.16 32.25 -29.27
N ASP A 209 10.01 33.51 -28.86
CA ASP A 209 8.71 34.10 -28.52
C ASP A 209 8.02 34.60 -29.79
N SER A 210 6.84 34.04 -30.09
CA SER A 210 6.03 34.36 -31.27
C SER A 210 4.72 35.05 -30.90
N GLY A 211 4.69 35.78 -29.77
CA GLY A 211 3.51 36.51 -29.29
C GLY A 211 2.55 35.62 -28.51
N ALA A 212 1.66 34.87 -29.17
CA ALA A 212 0.65 34.02 -28.51
C ALA A 212 1.20 32.68 -28.02
N TYR A 213 2.32 32.22 -28.58
CA TYR A 213 2.96 30.95 -28.28
C TYR A 213 4.48 31.09 -28.25
N ARG A 214 5.17 30.07 -27.73
CA ARG A 214 6.63 29.94 -27.88
C ARG A 214 6.99 28.70 -28.66
N SER A 215 8.03 28.81 -29.47
CA SER A 215 8.67 27.67 -30.13
C SER A 215 9.83 27.19 -29.26
N VAL A 216 9.74 25.97 -28.77
CA VAL A 216 10.73 25.31 -27.92
C VAL A 216 11.55 24.36 -28.79
N PRO A 217 12.85 24.59 -29.00
CA PRO A 217 13.69 23.64 -29.74
C PRO A 217 13.83 22.36 -28.91
N VAL A 218 13.52 21.21 -29.51
CA VAL A 218 13.49 19.93 -28.82
C VAL A 218 14.15 18.82 -29.64
N VAL A 219 14.56 17.76 -28.94
CA VAL A 219 14.88 16.46 -29.53
C VAL A 219 14.05 15.38 -28.86
N TYR A 220 13.59 14.40 -29.64
CA TYR A 220 12.85 13.27 -29.11
C TYR A 220 13.72 12.37 -28.24
N VAL A 221 13.19 11.93 -27.11
CA VAL A 221 13.88 11.02 -26.16
C VAL A 221 13.26 9.63 -26.24
N SER A 222 11.96 9.53 -26.01
CA SER A 222 11.23 8.25 -25.93
C SER A 222 9.72 8.49 -25.95
N GLY A 223 8.93 7.47 -26.27
CA GLY A 223 7.47 7.60 -26.27
C GLY A 223 6.75 6.37 -26.81
N ALA A 224 5.43 6.34 -26.63
CA ALA A 224 4.52 5.28 -27.04
C ALA A 224 3.15 5.85 -27.48
N GLY A 225 2.39 5.08 -28.25
CA GLY A 225 1.00 5.41 -28.60
C GLY A 225 0.79 6.21 -29.89
N GLY A 226 1.85 6.51 -30.65
CA GLY A 226 1.72 7.21 -31.93
C GLY A 226 1.37 8.70 -31.80
N VAL A 227 0.85 9.32 -32.86
CA VAL A 227 0.50 10.75 -32.88
C VAL A 227 -0.79 10.99 -32.09
N PRO A 228 -0.86 11.97 -31.18
CA PRO A 228 -2.12 12.30 -30.51
C PRO A 228 -3.23 12.65 -31.51
N ALA A 229 -4.48 12.28 -31.19
CA ALA A 229 -5.63 12.64 -32.00
C ALA A 229 -5.87 14.17 -31.97
N SER A 230 -6.43 14.72 -33.04
CA SER A 230 -6.75 16.16 -33.11
C SER A 230 -7.67 16.56 -31.96
N ASN A 231 -7.36 17.68 -31.29
CA ASN A 231 -8.03 18.21 -30.11
C ASN A 231 -7.94 17.32 -28.85
N ALA A 232 -7.10 16.28 -28.85
CA ALA A 232 -6.88 15.47 -27.65
C ALA A 232 -6.30 16.33 -26.53
N LEU A 233 -6.86 16.21 -25.32
CA LEU A 233 -6.36 16.92 -24.14
C LEU A 233 -5.12 16.23 -23.59
N LEU A 234 -4.00 16.96 -23.60
CA LEU A 234 -2.70 16.49 -23.17
C LEU A 234 -2.29 17.18 -21.86
N GLN A 235 -1.76 16.37 -20.96
CA GLN A 235 -1.06 16.81 -19.77
C GLN A 235 0.42 16.99 -20.12
N VAL A 236 0.97 18.15 -19.75
CA VAL A 236 2.37 18.47 -19.94
C VAL A 236 3.05 18.47 -18.57
N LEU A 237 4.17 17.76 -18.52
CA LEU A 237 5.04 17.64 -17.37
C LEU A 237 6.40 18.22 -17.74
N MET A 238 6.89 19.17 -16.94
CA MET A 238 8.23 19.75 -17.07
C MET A 238 9.13 19.23 -15.97
N THR A 239 10.32 18.75 -16.35
CA THR A 239 11.39 18.37 -15.43
C THR A 239 12.60 19.26 -15.71
N PRO A 240 12.98 20.17 -14.79
CA PRO A 240 14.14 21.05 -14.98
C PRO A 240 15.46 20.28 -15.15
N ALA A 241 16.35 20.82 -15.99
CA ALA A 241 17.73 20.40 -16.16
C ALA A 241 18.44 20.48 -14.80
N GLY A 242 19.06 19.38 -14.39
CA GLY A 242 19.71 19.28 -13.08
C GLY A 242 18.81 18.79 -11.94
N ALA A 243 17.48 18.72 -12.10
CA ALA A 243 16.62 17.94 -11.20
C ALA A 243 16.78 16.42 -11.40
N SER A 244 17.37 16.01 -12.53
CA SER A 244 17.75 14.62 -12.82
C SER A 244 19.15 14.42 -13.43
N ASP A 245 19.82 15.47 -13.94
CA ASP A 245 20.98 15.31 -14.85
C ASP A 245 22.29 16.02 -14.43
N MET A 246 22.42 16.56 -13.21
CA MET A 246 23.73 17.00 -12.66
C MET A 246 24.25 16.11 -11.53
N GLY A 247 23.58 15.00 -11.24
CA GLY A 247 23.99 14.02 -10.23
C GLY A 247 24.65 12.80 -10.88
N MET A 248 25.98 12.84 -11.06
CA MET A 248 26.83 11.74 -11.53
C MET A 248 26.58 11.28 -12.99
N PRO A 249 27.59 11.33 -13.88
CA PRO A 249 27.47 10.78 -15.23
C PRO A 249 27.03 9.31 -15.25
N LEU A 250 26.22 8.92 -16.24
CA LEU A 250 25.83 7.54 -16.46
C LEU A 250 27.07 6.64 -16.56
N LEU A 251 27.03 5.47 -15.90
CA LEU A 251 28.14 4.50 -15.78
C LEU A 251 29.37 5.00 -15.02
N SER A 252 29.29 6.14 -14.32
CA SER A 252 30.34 6.53 -13.37
C SER A 252 30.43 5.54 -12.21
N VAL A 253 31.66 5.22 -11.83
CA VAL A 253 31.98 4.30 -10.73
C VAL A 253 32.27 5.11 -9.47
N GLN A 254 31.71 4.70 -8.33
CA GLN A 254 31.94 5.34 -7.04
C GLN A 254 32.13 4.34 -5.91
N TRP A 255 32.90 4.73 -4.91
CA TRP A 255 33.02 4.01 -3.66
C TRP A 255 31.94 4.49 -2.69
N TRP A 256 31.23 3.55 -2.08
CA TRP A 256 30.12 3.85 -1.17
C TRP A 256 30.30 3.17 0.19
N VAL A 257 29.99 3.92 1.25
CA VAL A 257 30.26 3.51 2.65
C VAL A 257 29.42 2.32 3.12
N SER A 258 28.19 2.14 2.61
CA SER A 258 27.27 1.10 3.10
C SER A 258 26.39 0.51 1.99
N ARG A 259 26.50 -0.81 1.83
CA ARG A 259 25.70 -1.59 0.85
C ARG A 259 24.19 -1.54 1.12
N ALA A 260 23.78 -1.42 2.38
CA ALA A 260 22.37 -1.37 2.73
C ALA A 260 21.69 -0.05 2.31
N SER A 261 22.48 0.98 1.98
CA SER A 261 22.00 2.32 1.66
C SER A 261 22.56 2.84 0.35
N ILE A 262 22.70 1.97 -0.66
CA ILE A 262 23.10 2.38 -2.01
C ILE A 262 22.08 3.39 -2.55
N PRO A 263 22.52 4.56 -3.06
CA PRO A 263 21.60 5.58 -3.58
C PRO A 263 20.75 5.09 -4.74
N ALA A 264 19.54 5.62 -4.84
CA ALA A 264 18.64 5.33 -5.95
C ALA A 264 19.28 5.68 -7.31
N GLY A 265 19.05 4.82 -8.30
CA GLY A 265 19.67 4.94 -9.61
C GLY A 265 21.13 4.45 -9.69
N CYS A 266 21.68 3.87 -8.62
CA CYS A 266 22.97 3.18 -8.63
C CYS A 266 22.78 1.67 -8.36
N ALA A 267 23.70 0.85 -8.87
CA ALA A 267 23.75 -0.59 -8.60
C ALA A 267 25.14 -1.00 -8.11
N PRO A 268 25.27 -2.01 -7.23
CA PRO A 268 26.58 -2.54 -6.85
C PRO A 268 27.27 -3.20 -8.05
N ALA A 269 28.60 -3.12 -8.13
CA ALA A 269 29.38 -3.80 -9.15
C ALA A 269 29.77 -5.21 -8.68
N ASP A 270 28.80 -6.14 -8.69
CA ASP A 270 28.95 -7.49 -8.13
C ASP A 270 28.98 -8.61 -9.22
N GLY A 271 29.05 -8.24 -10.50
CA GLY A 271 28.99 -9.23 -11.58
C GLY A 271 27.58 -9.73 -11.90
N GLN A 272 26.52 -9.09 -11.42
CA GLN A 272 25.13 -9.52 -11.60
C GLN A 272 24.60 -9.25 -13.02
N LEU A 273 23.64 -10.06 -13.47
CA LEU A 273 22.86 -9.82 -14.69
C LEU A 273 21.73 -8.83 -14.41
N LEU A 274 21.54 -7.87 -15.31
CA LEU A 274 20.48 -6.86 -15.25
C LEU A 274 19.73 -6.81 -16.60
N SER A 275 18.48 -6.35 -16.56
CA SER A 275 17.60 -6.29 -17.74
C SER A 275 17.93 -5.10 -18.64
N ARG A 276 18.05 -5.35 -19.94
CA ARG A 276 18.21 -4.30 -20.96
C ARG A 276 16.98 -3.39 -21.06
N ALA A 277 15.78 -3.96 -20.87
CA ALA A 277 14.53 -3.20 -20.93
C ALA A 277 14.37 -2.25 -19.73
N LEU A 278 14.90 -2.63 -18.57
CA LEU A 278 14.87 -1.81 -17.36
C LEU A 278 15.95 -0.72 -17.36
N TYR A 279 17.08 -0.96 -18.02
CA TYR A 279 18.18 0.01 -18.13
C TYR A 279 18.54 0.27 -19.60
N PRO A 280 17.63 0.87 -20.38
CA PRO A 280 17.82 1.05 -21.82
C PRO A 280 19.01 1.95 -22.16
N ASP A 281 19.26 2.99 -21.35
CA ASP A 281 20.38 3.92 -21.56
C ASP A 281 21.74 3.26 -21.26
N VAL A 282 21.80 2.41 -20.24
CA VAL A 282 22.99 1.62 -19.92
C VAL A 282 23.25 0.60 -21.02
N TRP A 283 22.20 -0.09 -21.47
CA TRP A 283 22.32 -1.04 -22.56
C TRP A 283 22.81 -0.36 -23.84
N ALA A 284 22.25 0.81 -24.19
CA ALA A 284 22.72 1.59 -25.33
C ALA A 284 24.21 1.91 -25.20
N ALA A 285 24.68 2.36 -24.04
CA ALA A 285 26.09 2.66 -23.81
C ALA A 285 27.01 1.41 -23.93
N ILE A 286 26.58 0.24 -23.45
CA ILE A 286 27.32 -1.03 -23.59
C ILE A 286 27.35 -1.48 -25.05
N ARG A 287 26.20 -1.47 -25.73
CA ARG A 287 26.08 -1.82 -27.14
C ARG A 287 26.99 -0.94 -28.00
N ASP A 288 26.96 0.38 -27.76
CA ASP A 288 27.71 1.39 -28.48
C ASP A 288 29.20 1.44 -28.09
N GLY A 289 29.66 0.53 -27.22
CA GLY A 289 31.08 0.37 -26.88
C GLY A 289 31.65 1.50 -26.01
N LYS A 290 30.81 2.21 -25.25
CA LYS A 290 31.24 3.30 -24.37
C LYS A 290 31.90 2.84 -23.07
N VAL A 291 31.89 1.54 -22.79
CA VAL A 291 32.53 0.91 -21.64
C VAL A 291 33.31 -0.34 -22.07
N PRO A 292 34.35 -0.76 -21.31
CA PRO A 292 35.04 -2.03 -21.55
C PRO A 292 34.06 -3.20 -21.45
N LYS A 293 34.04 -4.04 -22.49
CA LYS A 293 33.19 -5.23 -22.55
C LYS A 293 33.91 -6.44 -23.09
N THR A 294 33.48 -7.62 -22.65
CA THR A 294 33.95 -8.93 -23.12
C THR A 294 32.75 -9.85 -23.38
N SER A 295 33.00 -11.05 -23.94
CA SER A 295 31.94 -12.05 -24.15
C SER A 295 31.54 -12.73 -22.84
N GLU A 296 30.29 -13.17 -22.73
CA GLU A 296 29.79 -13.89 -21.55
C GLU A 296 30.61 -15.18 -21.26
N ALA A 297 31.03 -15.87 -22.32
CA ALA A 297 31.86 -17.06 -22.23
C ALA A 297 33.26 -16.74 -21.68
N THR A 298 33.86 -15.64 -22.14
CA THR A 298 35.18 -15.18 -21.70
C THR A 298 35.14 -14.67 -20.26
N TRP A 299 34.10 -13.92 -19.89
CA TRP A 299 33.89 -13.43 -18.52
C TRP A 299 33.75 -14.59 -17.52
N SER A 300 33.06 -15.66 -17.93
CA SER A 300 32.82 -16.83 -17.08
C SER A 300 34.07 -17.70 -16.90
N SER A 301 34.88 -17.86 -17.96
CA SER A 301 36.05 -18.76 -17.95
C SER A 301 37.36 -18.13 -17.49
N ASP A 302 37.52 -16.81 -17.65
CA ASP A 302 38.73 -16.08 -17.25
C ASP A 302 38.39 -15.04 -16.17
N PRO A 303 38.70 -15.33 -14.89
CA PRO A 303 38.47 -14.41 -13.78
C PRO A 303 39.12 -13.03 -13.96
N THR A 304 40.16 -12.89 -14.79
CA THR A 304 40.82 -11.60 -15.04
C THR A 304 39.99 -10.63 -15.90
N GLN A 305 38.92 -11.14 -16.52
CA GLN A 305 38.02 -10.39 -17.41
C GLN A 305 36.79 -9.83 -16.68
N ARG A 306 36.64 -10.15 -15.38
CA ARG A 306 35.44 -9.82 -14.61
C ARG A 306 35.29 -8.34 -14.29
N GLY A 307 36.31 -7.52 -14.55
CA GLY A 307 36.25 -6.07 -14.51
C GLY A 307 35.53 -5.43 -15.72
N MET A 308 35.03 -6.23 -16.67
CA MET A 308 34.33 -5.77 -17.87
C MET A 308 32.83 -6.07 -17.82
N PHE A 309 32.05 -5.29 -18.57
CA PHE A 309 30.64 -5.61 -18.87
C PHE A 309 30.53 -6.76 -19.87
N THR A 310 29.37 -7.39 -19.94
CA THR A 310 29.03 -8.31 -21.04
C THR A 310 27.67 -7.97 -21.63
N GLU A 311 27.40 -8.49 -22.82
CA GLU A 311 26.07 -8.43 -23.42
C GLU A 311 25.10 -9.47 -22.83
N GLY A 312 25.43 -10.12 -21.70
CA GLY A 312 24.56 -11.08 -21.01
C GLY A 312 24.15 -12.26 -21.88
N ASP A 313 22.87 -12.60 -21.86
CA ASP A 313 22.28 -13.70 -22.65
C ASP A 313 22.15 -13.42 -24.16
N GLY A 314 22.63 -12.26 -24.63
CA GLY A 314 22.55 -11.83 -26.03
C GLY A 314 21.21 -11.21 -26.44
N SER A 315 20.15 -11.28 -25.64
CA SER A 315 18.80 -10.83 -26.00
C SER A 315 18.17 -9.89 -24.98
N THR A 316 18.03 -10.30 -23.71
CA THR A 316 17.23 -9.62 -22.69
C THR A 316 18.05 -9.02 -21.55
N THR A 317 19.29 -9.47 -21.36
CA THR A 317 20.13 -9.06 -20.22
C THR A 317 21.48 -8.50 -20.63
N PHE A 318 22.16 -7.83 -19.70
CA PHE A 318 23.58 -7.50 -19.75
C PHE A 318 24.20 -7.79 -18.37
N ARG A 319 25.52 -8.05 -18.31
CA ARG A 319 26.21 -8.30 -17.03
C ARG A 319 27.01 -7.09 -16.60
N MET A 320 26.94 -6.79 -15.30
CA MET A 320 27.78 -5.80 -14.63
C MET A 320 29.22 -6.32 -14.46
N PRO A 321 30.22 -5.45 -14.34
CA PRO A 321 31.54 -5.84 -13.83
C PRO A 321 31.45 -6.25 -12.35
N ASP A 322 32.38 -7.09 -11.90
CA ASP A 322 32.51 -7.52 -10.50
C ASP A 322 33.71 -6.85 -9.82
N TYR A 323 33.56 -5.58 -9.46
CA TYR A 323 34.60 -4.85 -8.72
C TYR A 323 34.61 -5.22 -7.24
N ASN A 324 33.51 -5.74 -6.70
CA ASN A 324 33.39 -6.11 -5.29
C ASN A 324 33.80 -7.56 -5.00
N GLY A 325 34.11 -8.35 -6.03
CA GLY A 325 34.52 -9.75 -5.90
C GLY A 325 33.43 -10.66 -5.36
N LYS A 326 32.16 -10.39 -5.69
CA LYS A 326 30.99 -11.12 -5.16
C LYS A 326 30.53 -12.26 -6.06
N ALA A 327 30.89 -12.25 -7.33
CA ALA A 327 30.56 -13.36 -8.21
C ALA A 327 31.38 -14.61 -7.83
N VAL A 328 30.77 -15.79 -7.99
CA VAL A 328 31.40 -17.06 -7.64
C VAL A 328 32.66 -17.27 -8.49
N GLY A 329 33.80 -17.54 -7.83
CA GLY A 329 35.10 -17.74 -8.48
C GLY A 329 35.85 -16.45 -8.83
N SER A 330 35.45 -15.30 -8.27
CA SER A 330 36.16 -14.04 -8.47
C SER A 330 37.48 -14.00 -7.68
N LEU A 331 38.45 -13.24 -8.20
CA LEU A 331 39.79 -13.13 -7.62
C LEU A 331 39.83 -12.34 -6.30
N GLY A 332 38.74 -11.65 -5.96
CA GLY A 332 38.63 -10.82 -4.75
C GLY A 332 38.03 -9.44 -5.07
N ALA A 333 37.88 -8.60 -4.05
CA ALA A 333 37.47 -7.21 -4.22
C ALA A 333 38.62 -6.39 -4.80
N LEU A 334 38.33 -5.53 -5.79
CA LEU A 334 39.34 -4.85 -6.58
C LEU A 334 39.66 -3.45 -6.06
N PHE A 335 40.91 -3.03 -6.28
CA PHE A 335 41.34 -1.63 -6.16
C PHE A 335 41.42 -0.99 -7.54
N LEU A 336 40.68 0.10 -7.75
CA LEU A 336 40.66 0.80 -9.04
C LEU A 336 41.90 1.70 -9.18
N ARG A 337 42.54 1.64 -10.35
CA ARG A 337 43.72 2.45 -10.71
C ARG A 337 43.51 3.14 -12.06
N GLY A 338 44.29 4.20 -12.31
CA GLY A 338 44.37 4.83 -13.62
C GLY A 338 45.05 3.95 -14.67
N ASP A 339 44.90 4.35 -15.94
CA ASP A 339 45.41 3.66 -17.14
C ASP A 339 46.87 4.01 -17.51
N GLY A 340 47.52 4.89 -16.74
CA GLY A 340 48.91 5.30 -16.95
C GLY A 340 49.96 4.19 -16.83
N ALA A 341 51.25 4.57 -16.87
CA ALA A 341 52.38 3.64 -16.87
C ALA A 341 52.29 2.58 -15.76
N LEU A 342 52.77 1.35 -16.07
CA LEU A 342 52.70 0.17 -15.19
C LEU A 342 51.28 -0.36 -14.94
N SER A 343 50.31 -0.04 -15.80
CA SER A 343 48.99 -0.68 -15.87
C SER A 343 49.01 -1.90 -16.81
N ALA A 344 47.94 -2.70 -16.81
CA ALA A 344 47.75 -3.79 -17.77
C ALA A 344 47.49 -3.30 -19.22
N SER A 345 47.53 -1.98 -19.47
CA SER A 345 47.35 -1.32 -20.78
C SER A 345 46.05 -1.68 -21.53
N THR A 346 45.09 -2.32 -20.84
CA THR A 346 43.78 -2.73 -21.37
C THR A 346 42.72 -2.35 -20.35
N ALA A 347 41.78 -1.50 -20.75
CA ALA A 347 40.71 -1.05 -19.87
C ALA A 347 39.83 -2.23 -19.40
N GLY A 348 39.50 -2.27 -18.12
CA GLY A 348 38.66 -3.31 -17.52
C GLY A 348 39.33 -4.66 -17.22
N LYS A 349 40.59 -4.86 -17.63
CA LYS A 349 41.35 -6.08 -17.30
C LYS A 349 41.91 -6.01 -15.89
N ILE A 350 41.77 -7.10 -15.12
CA ILE A 350 42.30 -7.22 -13.76
C ILE A 350 43.78 -7.59 -13.82
N GLN A 351 44.59 -6.85 -13.05
CA GLN A 351 46.00 -7.14 -12.82
C GLN A 351 46.14 -7.78 -11.43
N LEU A 352 46.91 -8.86 -11.32
CA LEU A 352 47.20 -9.52 -10.05
C LEU A 352 48.16 -8.69 -9.20
N ASP A 353 48.20 -8.97 -7.91
CA ASP A 353 49.16 -8.37 -6.98
C ASP A 353 50.59 -8.83 -7.28
N GLU A 354 51.54 -7.92 -7.11
CA GLU A 354 52.97 -8.18 -7.33
C GLU A 354 53.79 -7.45 -6.27
N ILE A 355 54.68 -8.18 -5.59
CA ILE A 355 55.74 -7.58 -4.77
C ILE A 355 57.01 -7.55 -5.61
N LYS A 356 57.58 -6.35 -5.79
CA LYS A 356 58.83 -6.21 -6.52
C LYS A 356 59.95 -7.02 -5.84
N ALA A 357 60.71 -7.75 -6.65
CA ALA A 357 61.89 -8.48 -6.18
C ALA A 357 62.82 -7.53 -5.40
N HIS A 358 63.19 -7.95 -4.20
CA HIS A 358 64.09 -7.22 -3.32
C HIS A 358 64.97 -8.21 -2.54
N SER A 359 66.13 -7.75 -2.07
CA SER A 359 67.09 -8.55 -1.32
C SER A 359 67.35 -7.92 0.06
N HIS A 360 67.63 -8.78 1.04
CA HIS A 360 68.06 -8.38 2.38
C HIS A 360 69.48 -8.89 2.59
N SER A 361 70.42 -7.99 2.89
CA SER A 361 71.80 -8.38 3.23
C SER A 361 71.93 -8.60 4.73
N ILE A 362 72.53 -9.73 5.13
CA ILE A 362 72.89 -10.00 6.52
C ILE A 362 74.37 -9.69 6.70
N ASN A 363 74.71 -8.61 7.40
CA ASN A 363 76.08 -8.35 7.83
C ASN A 363 76.34 -9.05 9.17
N GLY A 364 76.98 -10.22 9.11
CA GLY A 364 77.52 -10.85 10.31
C GLY A 364 78.75 -10.11 10.81
N ALA A 365 78.59 -9.18 11.75
CA ALA A 365 79.72 -8.69 12.54
C ALA A 365 80.20 -9.84 13.44
N SER A 366 81.44 -10.27 13.22
CA SER A 366 82.10 -11.26 14.10
C SER A 366 82.19 -10.69 15.51
N GLY A 367 81.51 -11.34 16.45
CA GLY A 367 81.72 -11.14 17.89
C GLY A 367 80.53 -10.53 18.63
N SER A 368 79.55 -11.35 18.97
CA SER A 368 79.11 -11.56 20.36
C SER A 368 77.89 -12.48 20.35
N ASN A 369 78.09 -13.71 20.80
CA ASN A 369 77.09 -14.75 20.89
C ASN A 369 76.13 -14.47 22.04
N THR A 370 74.87 -14.13 21.75
CA THR A 370 73.72 -14.49 22.60
C THR A 370 72.43 -14.43 21.78
N THR A 371 72.12 -15.50 21.03
CA THR A 371 70.86 -16.28 21.05
C THR A 371 70.69 -17.08 19.75
N LYS A 372 70.63 -18.42 19.90
CA LYS A 372 70.15 -19.49 18.98
C LYS A 372 69.95 -19.15 17.49
N LEU A 373 70.99 -19.37 16.69
CA LEU A 373 70.85 -19.93 15.34
C LEU A 373 71.51 -21.32 15.36
N ALA A 374 70.70 -22.37 15.28
CA ALA A 374 71.16 -23.75 15.30
C ALA A 374 71.73 -24.12 13.92
N TYR A 375 73.05 -24.07 13.77
CA TYR A 375 73.74 -24.65 12.62
C TYR A 375 74.09 -26.10 12.93
N LEU A 376 73.32 -27.04 12.37
CA LEU A 376 73.71 -28.45 12.33
C LEU A 376 74.70 -28.64 11.17
N ASN A 377 75.95 -28.74 11.59
CA ASN A 377 77.11 -29.31 10.91
C ASN A 377 76.78 -30.29 9.76
N GLN A 378 77.19 -29.95 8.53
CA GLN A 378 77.65 -30.96 7.58
C GLN A 378 79.10 -30.66 7.22
N ASN A 379 79.97 -31.52 7.74
CA ASN A 379 81.35 -31.69 7.30
C ASN A 379 81.38 -32.05 5.81
N GLY A 380 82.18 -31.31 5.05
CA GLY A 380 82.80 -31.80 3.81
C GLY A 380 82.15 -31.34 2.51
N GLY A 381 82.92 -30.57 1.74
CA GLY A 381 82.66 -30.29 0.33
C GLY A 381 82.17 -28.87 0.08
N GLY A 382 82.99 -28.07 -0.60
CA GLY A 382 82.70 -26.67 -0.93
C GLY A 382 81.32 -26.49 -1.53
N GLY A 383 80.52 -25.63 -0.90
CA GLY A 383 79.27 -25.14 -1.44
C GLY A 383 79.29 -23.63 -1.31
N ASP A 384 79.03 -22.95 -2.42
CA ASP A 384 78.83 -21.50 -2.48
C ASP A 384 77.99 -21.00 -1.29
N PHE A 385 78.28 -19.79 -0.82
CA PHE A 385 77.40 -19.03 0.07
C PHE A 385 76.08 -18.68 -0.66
N GLY A 386 75.28 -19.69 -1.00
CA GLY A 386 73.95 -19.61 -1.60
C GLY A 386 72.85 -19.63 -0.54
N GLY A 387 73.08 -18.98 0.61
CA GLY A 387 72.12 -18.90 1.71
C GLY A 387 70.99 -17.93 1.38
N ALA A 388 70.02 -18.38 0.56
CA ALA A 388 68.76 -17.70 0.34
C ALA A 388 68.13 -17.32 1.69
N SER A 389 68.14 -16.04 2.00
CA SER A 389 67.48 -15.48 3.19
C SER A 389 66.01 -15.23 2.83
N THR A 390 65.22 -16.30 2.70
CA THR A 390 63.79 -16.17 2.43
C THR A 390 63.07 -15.67 3.69
N THR A 391 62.28 -14.62 3.56
CA THR A 391 61.33 -14.21 4.59
C THR A 391 60.30 -15.32 4.81
N PHE A 392 59.99 -15.64 6.08
CA PHE A 392 58.89 -16.55 6.42
C PHE A 392 57.54 -15.97 6.01
N GLU A 393 56.56 -16.82 5.71
CA GLU A 393 55.18 -16.40 5.49
C GLU A 393 54.64 -15.68 6.74
N LYS A 394 54.31 -14.40 6.61
CA LYS A 394 53.59 -13.64 7.63
C LYS A 394 52.56 -12.75 6.94
N GLY A 395 51.29 -13.10 7.02
CA GLY A 395 50.18 -12.40 6.36
C GLY A 395 48.97 -13.29 6.14
N GLY A 396 47.90 -12.72 5.57
CA GLY A 396 46.75 -13.47 5.04
C GLY A 396 46.87 -13.71 3.53
N LEU A 397 45.75 -14.03 2.86
CA LEU A 397 45.67 -14.30 1.41
C LEU A 397 46.10 -13.15 0.48
N GLU A 398 46.35 -11.95 1.00
CA GLU A 398 46.63 -10.74 0.21
C GLU A 398 47.62 -9.83 0.96
N THR A 399 48.57 -9.25 0.22
CA THR A 399 49.39 -8.12 0.71
C THR A 399 48.69 -6.81 0.38
N ARG A 400 48.17 -6.10 1.40
CA ARG A 400 47.40 -4.86 1.21
C ARG A 400 47.82 -3.74 2.17
N PRO A 401 47.72 -2.46 1.76
CA PRO A 401 47.83 -1.33 2.68
C PRO A 401 46.64 -1.32 3.67
N LEU A 402 46.71 -0.49 4.72
CA LEU A 402 45.57 -0.22 5.58
C LEU A 402 44.37 0.24 4.73
N ASN A 403 43.22 -0.42 4.89
CA ASN A 403 42.03 -0.17 4.07
C ASN A 403 40.76 -0.09 4.91
N ILE A 404 39.71 0.48 4.31
CA ILE A 404 38.34 0.51 4.83
C ILE A 404 37.43 -0.26 3.86
N THR A 405 36.51 -1.06 4.40
CA THR A 405 35.56 -1.85 3.60
C THR A 405 34.35 -0.99 3.22
N GLY A 406 34.04 -0.96 1.93
CA GLY A 406 32.84 -0.36 1.37
C GLY A 406 32.40 -1.12 0.12
N CYS A 407 31.63 -0.47 -0.75
CA CYS A 407 31.09 -1.08 -1.96
C CYS A 407 31.34 -0.19 -3.18
N TRP A 408 31.89 -0.75 -4.25
CA TRP A 408 31.86 -0.13 -5.56
C TRP A 408 30.44 -0.17 -6.11
N ILE A 409 29.94 0.99 -6.52
CA ILE A 409 28.63 1.20 -7.15
C ILE A 409 28.82 1.88 -8.50
N ILE A 410 27.88 1.65 -9.41
CA ILE A 410 27.86 2.25 -10.75
C ILE A 410 26.53 2.96 -10.95
N LYS A 411 26.57 4.17 -11.53
CA LYS A 411 25.37 4.94 -11.90
C LYS A 411 24.66 4.30 -13.09
N MET A 412 23.37 3.97 -12.94
CA MET A 412 22.59 3.21 -13.92
C MET A 412 21.45 4.01 -14.60
N GLY A 413 21.26 5.29 -14.25
CA GLY A 413 20.26 6.19 -14.86
C GLY A 413 19.62 7.17 -13.86
N SER A 414 18.96 8.22 -14.35
CA SER A 414 18.09 9.09 -13.53
C SER A 414 16.90 8.27 -13.06
N GLU A 415 16.74 8.09 -11.74
CA GLU A 415 15.69 7.31 -11.05
C GLU A 415 14.86 6.39 -11.98
N VAL A 416 15.48 5.30 -12.43
CA VAL A 416 14.71 4.10 -12.73
C VAL A 416 14.39 3.51 -11.37
N THR A 417 13.15 3.70 -10.93
CA THR A 417 12.55 2.95 -9.84
C THR A 417 12.75 1.48 -10.18
N ASN A 418 13.72 0.85 -9.53
CA ASN A 418 14.08 -0.55 -9.71
C ASN A 418 12.81 -1.42 -9.56
N PRO A 419 12.26 -2.02 -10.62
CA PRO A 419 11.04 -2.83 -10.49
C PRO A 419 11.26 -4.17 -9.78
N GLY A 420 12.52 -4.50 -9.45
CA GLY A 420 12.86 -5.61 -8.57
C GLY A 420 13.03 -5.21 -7.09
N ALA A 421 12.96 -3.92 -6.75
CA ALA A 421 13.08 -3.42 -5.36
C ALA A 421 11.98 -2.43 -4.93
N ILE A 422 11.12 -1.99 -5.86
CA ILE A 422 9.70 -1.83 -5.55
C ILE A 422 9.17 -3.27 -5.52
N ASP A 423 9.35 -4.07 -4.47
CA ASP A 423 8.33 -4.10 -3.44
C ASP A 423 8.76 -4.84 -2.17
N ALA A 424 9.97 -4.59 -1.67
CA ALA A 424 10.36 -5.05 -0.32
C ALA A 424 10.36 -3.88 0.67
N ALA A 425 10.91 -2.73 0.29
CA ALA A 425 10.87 -1.51 1.11
C ALA A 425 9.63 -0.65 0.85
N ALA A 426 9.04 -0.71 -0.36
CA ALA A 426 7.76 -0.05 -0.69
C ALA A 426 6.58 -0.83 -0.08
N VAL A 427 6.52 -2.17 -0.22
CA VAL A 427 5.68 -3.01 0.66
C VAL A 427 6.09 -2.84 2.11
N SER A 428 7.36 -2.88 2.54
CA SER A 428 7.65 -2.73 3.99
C SER A 428 7.25 -1.36 4.53
N SER A 429 7.29 -0.28 3.74
CA SER A 429 6.86 1.05 4.18
C SER A 429 5.36 1.24 4.02
N THR A 430 4.71 0.61 3.05
CA THR A 430 3.25 0.59 2.89
C THR A 430 2.61 -0.35 3.91
N TYR A 431 3.22 -1.49 4.19
CA TYR A 431 2.97 -2.41 5.28
C TYR A 431 3.30 -1.75 6.61
N ALA A 432 4.41 -1.04 6.78
CA ALA A 432 4.65 -0.30 8.03
C ALA A 432 3.65 0.85 8.20
N LYS A 433 3.25 1.55 7.13
CA LYS A 433 2.17 2.56 7.17
C LYS A 433 0.80 1.92 7.38
N LEU A 434 0.55 0.74 6.82
CA LEU A 434 -0.70 -0.01 6.99
C LEU A 434 -0.76 -0.61 8.38
N VAL A 435 0.33 -1.14 8.91
CA VAL A 435 0.53 -1.58 10.30
C VAL A 435 0.41 -0.38 11.21
N THR A 436 1.07 0.74 10.97
CA THR A 436 0.89 1.96 11.79
C THR A 436 -0.55 2.48 11.70
N ARG A 437 -1.23 2.37 10.55
CA ARG A 437 -2.65 2.74 10.40
C ARG A 437 -3.59 1.71 11.01
N VAL A 438 -3.25 0.42 10.97
CA VAL A 438 -3.98 -0.68 11.58
C VAL A 438 -3.80 -0.62 13.08
N GLU A 439 -2.58 -0.50 13.61
CA GLU A 439 -2.24 -0.17 14.99
C GLU A 439 -2.85 1.16 15.45
N ALA A 440 -2.96 2.18 14.59
CA ALA A 440 -3.68 3.42 14.91
C ALA A 440 -5.21 3.26 14.86
N ILE A 441 -5.76 2.34 14.05
CA ILE A 441 -7.19 2.02 14.01
C ILE A 441 -7.56 1.07 15.17
N GLU A 442 -6.71 0.10 15.47
CA GLU A 442 -6.76 -0.82 16.61
C GLU A 442 -6.54 -0.04 17.92
N GLY A 443 -5.64 0.95 17.90
CA GLY A 443 -5.34 1.86 19.02
C GLY A 443 -6.31 3.03 19.18
N ALA A 444 -7.04 3.43 18.13
CA ALA A 444 -8.15 4.38 18.23
C ALA A 444 -9.48 3.72 18.64
N GLY A 445 -9.53 2.38 18.61
CA GLY A 445 -10.64 1.60 19.13
C GLY A 445 -10.57 1.39 20.64
N MET A 446 -11.69 1.02 21.25
CA MET A 446 -11.69 0.52 22.62
C MET A 446 -10.81 -0.74 22.71
N PRO A 447 -9.87 -0.81 23.67
CA PRO A 447 -9.01 -1.98 23.85
C PRO A 447 -9.80 -3.27 24.01
N LEU A 448 -9.26 -4.39 23.51
CA LEU A 448 -9.82 -5.72 23.75
C LEU A 448 -9.97 -5.96 25.26
N MET A 449 -11.06 -6.60 25.68
CA MET A 449 -11.43 -6.85 27.09
C MET A 449 -11.74 -5.57 27.90
N SER A 450 -11.85 -4.39 27.28
CA SER A 450 -12.30 -3.20 28.00
C SER A 450 -13.74 -3.39 28.48
N VAL A 451 -13.98 -3.05 29.75
CA VAL A 451 -15.30 -3.10 30.37
C VAL A 451 -16.00 -1.75 30.20
N GLN A 452 -17.27 -1.74 29.82
CA GLN A 452 -18.05 -0.53 29.63
C GLN A 452 -19.47 -0.66 30.18
N TRP A 453 -19.99 0.46 30.67
CA TRP A 453 -21.40 0.59 30.97
C TRP A 453 -22.15 1.07 29.73
N TRP A 454 -23.20 0.35 29.34
CA TRP A 454 -23.98 0.62 28.15
C TRP A 454 -25.44 0.90 28.49
N VAL A 455 -26.01 1.93 27.87
CA VAL A 455 -27.35 2.47 28.19
C VAL A 455 -28.49 1.48 27.97
N SER A 456 -28.39 0.56 27.00
CA SER A 456 -29.47 -0.37 26.68
C SER A 456 -28.96 -1.73 26.20
N ARG A 457 -29.40 -2.79 26.87
CA ARG A 457 -29.07 -4.18 26.53
C ARG A 457 -29.55 -4.61 25.14
N ALA A 458 -30.63 -4.01 24.65
CA ALA A 458 -31.18 -4.35 23.33
C ALA A 458 -30.31 -3.81 22.17
N SER A 459 -29.37 -2.91 22.45
CA SER A 459 -28.55 -2.23 21.44
C SER A 459 -27.05 -2.33 21.72
N ILE A 460 -26.60 -3.48 22.24
CA ILE A 460 -25.16 -3.72 22.47
C ILE A 460 -24.40 -3.59 21.14
N PRO A 461 -23.34 -2.77 21.06
CA PRO A 461 -22.57 -2.58 19.83
C PRO A 461 -21.96 -3.87 19.31
N ALA A 462 -21.82 -3.97 17.99
CA ALA A 462 -21.16 -5.10 17.34
C ALA A 462 -19.71 -5.26 17.85
N GLY A 463 -19.35 -6.51 18.15
CA GLY A 463 -18.04 -6.85 18.73
C GLY A 463 -17.95 -6.66 20.25
N CYS A 464 -19.05 -6.37 20.93
CA CYS A 464 -19.16 -6.42 22.39
C CYS A 464 -20.14 -7.52 22.82
N ALA A 465 -19.96 -8.05 24.03
CA ALA A 465 -20.88 -9.00 24.64
C ALA A 465 -21.26 -8.54 26.06
N PRO A 466 -22.48 -8.85 26.55
CA PRO A 466 -22.85 -8.57 27.93
C PRO A 466 -22.01 -9.42 28.90
N ALA A 467 -21.69 -8.89 30.08
CA ALA A 467 -21.00 -9.63 31.14
C ALA A 467 -22.01 -10.32 32.07
N ASP A 468 -22.62 -11.41 31.59
CA ASP A 468 -23.72 -12.12 32.27
C ASP A 468 -23.32 -13.49 32.83
N GLY A 469 -22.03 -13.82 32.83
CA GLY A 469 -21.58 -15.15 33.24
C GLY A 469 -21.77 -16.25 32.18
N GLN A 470 -22.07 -15.91 30.93
CA GLN A 470 -22.36 -16.87 29.86
C GLN A 470 -21.09 -17.55 29.30
N LEU A 471 -21.25 -18.74 28.73
CA LEU A 471 -20.21 -19.45 27.98
C LEU A 471 -20.19 -18.97 26.52
N LEU A 472 -19.00 -18.70 25.99
CA LEU A 472 -18.77 -18.28 24.61
C LEU A 472 -17.72 -19.16 23.94
N SER A 473 -17.76 -19.23 22.61
CA SER A 473 -16.85 -20.08 21.81
C SER A 473 -15.44 -19.49 21.73
N ARG A 474 -14.42 -20.32 22.00
CA ARG A 474 -13.01 -19.97 21.79
C ARG A 474 -12.68 -19.75 20.31
N THR A 475 -13.33 -20.50 19.42
CA THR A 475 -13.14 -20.38 17.96
C THR A 475 -13.69 -19.07 17.43
N LEU A 476 -14.83 -18.62 17.96
CA LEU A 476 -15.45 -17.37 17.54
C LEU A 476 -14.74 -16.13 18.10
N TYR A 477 -14.08 -16.27 19.25
CA TYR A 477 -13.33 -15.20 19.93
C TYR A 477 -11.91 -15.65 20.31
N PRO A 478 -11.03 -15.90 19.32
CA PRO A 478 -9.70 -16.46 19.55
C PRO A 478 -8.79 -15.53 20.36
N ASP A 479 -8.89 -14.22 20.16
CA ASP A 479 -8.05 -13.24 20.86
C ASP A 479 -8.43 -13.11 22.34
N VAL A 480 -9.73 -13.18 22.64
CA VAL A 480 -10.25 -13.22 24.01
C VAL A 480 -9.77 -14.49 24.71
N TRP A 481 -9.87 -15.63 24.02
CA TRP A 481 -9.35 -16.89 24.55
C TRP A 481 -7.85 -16.80 24.84
N ALA A 482 -7.05 -16.25 23.93
CA ALA A 482 -5.62 -16.06 24.16
C ALA A 482 -5.35 -15.19 25.41
N ALA A 483 -6.08 -14.09 25.60
CA ALA A 483 -5.94 -13.25 26.79
C ALA A 483 -6.27 -13.99 28.10
N ILE A 484 -7.31 -14.83 28.11
CA ILE A 484 -7.69 -15.66 29.27
C ILE A 484 -6.62 -16.73 29.52
N ARG A 485 -6.23 -17.48 28.49
CA ARG A 485 -5.19 -18.52 28.59
C ARG A 485 -3.89 -17.96 29.14
N ASP A 486 -3.45 -16.82 28.61
CA ASP A 486 -2.20 -16.15 28.97
C ASP A 486 -2.27 -15.39 30.30
N GLY A 487 -3.42 -15.41 31.00
CA GLY A 487 -3.57 -14.82 32.33
C GLY A 487 -3.57 -13.29 32.35
N LYS A 488 -3.93 -12.64 31.24
CA LYS A 488 -3.99 -11.17 31.13
C LYS A 488 -5.24 -10.55 31.78
N VAL A 489 -6.17 -11.38 32.22
CA VAL A 489 -7.40 -11.01 32.92
C VAL A 489 -7.56 -11.87 34.17
N PRO A 490 -8.28 -11.39 35.20
CA PRO A 490 -8.63 -12.21 36.35
C PRO A 490 -9.35 -13.48 35.93
N LYS A 491 -8.83 -14.64 36.34
CA LYS A 491 -9.43 -15.94 36.02
C LYS A 491 -9.43 -16.88 37.22
N THR A 492 -10.41 -17.76 37.26
CA THR A 492 -10.55 -18.85 38.22
C THR A 492 -10.98 -20.14 37.50
N THR A 493 -11.08 -21.25 38.24
CA THR A 493 -11.56 -22.51 37.67
C THR A 493 -13.07 -22.52 37.54
N GLU A 494 -13.61 -23.28 36.59
CA GLU A 494 -15.06 -23.42 36.40
C GLU A 494 -15.77 -23.95 37.66
N ALA A 495 -15.11 -24.86 38.39
CA ALA A 495 -15.60 -25.41 39.65
C ALA A 495 -15.73 -24.32 40.73
N THR A 496 -14.66 -23.54 40.92
CA THR A 496 -14.62 -22.44 41.90
C THR A 496 -15.63 -21.33 41.55
N TRP A 497 -15.71 -20.93 40.27
CA TRP A 497 -16.68 -19.94 39.80
C TRP A 497 -18.12 -20.35 40.09
N SER A 498 -18.42 -21.65 39.92
CA SER A 498 -19.76 -22.21 40.13
C SER A 498 -20.12 -22.31 41.60
N SER A 499 -19.18 -22.74 42.45
CA SER A 499 -19.42 -22.99 43.88
C SER A 499 -19.35 -21.73 44.75
N ASP A 500 -18.57 -20.73 44.35
CA ASP A 500 -18.35 -19.50 45.12
C ASP A 500 -18.81 -18.27 44.33
N PRO A 501 -19.98 -17.70 44.67
CA PRO A 501 -20.50 -16.50 44.02
C PRO A 501 -19.56 -15.29 44.06
N THR A 502 -18.62 -15.23 45.01
CA THR A 502 -17.63 -14.13 45.07
C THR A 502 -16.63 -14.19 43.92
N GLN A 503 -16.48 -15.33 43.26
CA GLN A 503 -15.50 -15.54 42.19
C GLN A 503 -16.08 -15.21 40.80
N ARG A 504 -17.35 -14.81 40.74
CA ARG A 504 -18.07 -14.62 39.47
C ARG A 504 -17.66 -13.36 38.69
N GLY A 505 -16.86 -12.48 39.30
CA GLY A 505 -16.22 -11.37 38.61
C GLY A 505 -15.01 -11.77 37.76
N MET A 506 -14.65 -13.06 37.72
CA MET A 506 -13.52 -13.60 36.95
C MET A 506 -13.97 -14.37 35.71
N PHE A 507 -13.08 -14.47 34.73
CA PHE A 507 -13.21 -15.39 33.60
C PHE A 507 -12.91 -16.84 34.02
N THR A 508 -13.36 -17.81 33.23
CA THR A 508 -12.91 -19.21 33.35
C THR A 508 -12.53 -19.76 31.98
N GLU A 509 -11.79 -20.86 31.99
CA GLU A 509 -11.49 -21.63 30.78
C GLU A 509 -12.71 -22.45 30.29
N GLY A 510 -13.91 -22.24 30.83
CA GLY A 510 -15.14 -22.90 30.38
C GLY A 510 -15.09 -24.42 30.50
N ASP A 511 -15.53 -25.12 29.45
CA ASP A 511 -15.54 -26.59 29.38
C ASP A 511 -14.14 -27.25 29.24
N GLY A 512 -13.06 -26.45 29.22
CA GLY A 512 -11.68 -26.92 29.06
C GLY A 512 -11.24 -27.14 27.61
N SER A 513 -12.14 -27.10 26.62
CA SER A 513 -11.83 -27.40 25.22
C SER A 513 -12.34 -26.36 24.22
N THR A 514 -13.64 -26.10 24.16
CA THR A 514 -14.30 -25.34 23.09
C THR A 514 -14.84 -23.98 23.53
N THR A 515 -15.03 -23.79 24.84
CA THR A 515 -15.65 -22.57 25.39
C THR A 515 -14.79 -21.89 26.45
N PHE A 516 -15.11 -20.64 26.75
CA PHE A 516 -14.66 -19.91 27.94
C PHE A 516 -15.87 -19.22 28.57
N ARG A 517 -15.82 -18.91 29.88
CA ARG A 517 -16.90 -18.21 30.57
C ARG A 517 -16.56 -16.74 30.79
N MET A 518 -17.55 -15.88 30.54
CA MET A 518 -17.52 -14.46 30.87
C MET A 518 -17.67 -14.23 32.39
N PRO A 519 -17.19 -13.11 32.94
CA PRO A 519 -17.59 -12.67 34.27
C PRO A 519 -19.08 -12.26 34.27
N ASP A 520 -19.70 -12.31 35.45
CA ASP A 520 -21.10 -11.94 35.68
C ASP A 520 -21.23 -10.60 36.41
N TYR A 521 -20.83 -9.51 35.74
CA TYR A 521 -20.96 -8.16 36.29
C TYR A 521 -22.42 -7.68 36.37
N ASN A 522 -23.29 -8.24 35.53
CA ASN A 522 -24.71 -7.88 35.51
C ASN A 522 -25.56 -8.69 36.51
N GLY A 523 -24.98 -9.66 37.22
CA GLY A 523 -25.68 -10.50 38.19
C GLY A 523 -26.79 -11.35 37.57
N LYS A 524 -26.60 -11.83 36.34
CA LYS A 524 -27.59 -12.59 35.57
C LYS A 524 -27.45 -14.10 35.69
N ALA A 525 -26.30 -14.60 36.12
CA ALA A 525 -26.14 -16.01 36.39
C ALA A 525 -26.96 -16.44 37.61
N VAL A 526 -27.42 -17.69 37.60
CA VAL A 526 -28.22 -18.24 38.70
C VAL A 526 -27.41 -18.27 39.99
N GLY A 527 -27.95 -17.71 41.08
CA GLY A 527 -27.28 -17.64 42.38
C GLY A 527 -26.24 -16.52 42.51
N SER A 528 -26.27 -15.51 41.64
CA SER A 528 -25.37 -14.37 41.72
C SER A 528 -25.71 -13.43 42.87
N LEU A 529 -24.70 -12.73 43.38
CA LEU A 529 -24.83 -11.80 44.51
C LEU A 529 -25.54 -10.48 44.14
N GLY A 530 -25.83 -10.27 42.86
CA GLY A 530 -26.42 -9.03 42.32
C GLY A 530 -25.55 -8.42 41.23
N ALA A 531 -26.01 -7.30 40.65
CA ALA A 531 -25.21 -6.52 39.70
C ALA A 531 -24.13 -5.75 40.45
N VAL A 532 -22.92 -5.69 39.88
CA VAL A 532 -21.75 -5.16 40.61
C VAL A 532 -21.54 -3.66 40.40
N PHE A 533 -20.97 -3.02 41.42
CA PHE A 533 -20.37 -1.69 41.34
C PHE A 533 -18.84 -1.81 41.30
N MET A 534 -18.20 -1.35 40.22
CA MET A 534 -16.75 -1.52 40.03
C MET A 534 -15.96 -0.47 40.81
N ARG A 535 -14.87 -0.91 41.44
CA ARG A 535 -13.94 -0.06 42.21
C ARG A 535 -12.49 -0.37 41.83
N GLY A 536 -11.58 0.58 42.08
CA GLY A 536 -10.14 0.35 41.94
C GLY A 536 -9.59 -0.64 42.99
N ASP A 537 -8.38 -1.13 42.75
CA ASP A 537 -7.66 -2.13 43.55
C ASP A 537 -6.89 -1.54 44.75
N GLY A 538 -7.03 -0.24 45.01
CA GLY A 538 -6.38 0.47 46.12
C GLY A 538 -6.88 0.09 47.52
N ALA A 539 -6.47 0.88 48.52
CA ALA A 539 -6.79 0.64 49.92
C ALA A 539 -8.30 0.38 50.16
N LEU A 540 -8.60 -0.56 51.07
CA LEU A 540 -9.95 -1.04 51.40
C LEU A 540 -10.63 -1.90 50.31
N SER A 541 -9.90 -2.30 49.26
CA SER A 541 -10.28 -3.40 48.36
C SER A 541 -9.93 -4.76 48.98
N VAL A 542 -10.58 -5.83 48.51
CA VAL A 542 -10.28 -7.23 48.90
C VAL A 542 -8.91 -7.72 48.36
N ALA A 543 -8.18 -6.87 47.62
CA ALA A 543 -6.83 -7.10 47.09
C ALA A 543 -6.67 -8.35 46.20
N VAL A 544 -7.78 -8.92 45.74
CA VAL A 544 -7.83 -10.02 44.77
C VAL A 544 -8.58 -9.51 43.54
N ALA A 545 -7.87 -9.38 42.41
CA ALA A 545 -8.46 -8.88 41.17
C ALA A 545 -9.60 -9.79 40.71
N GLY A 546 -10.76 -9.21 40.37
CA GLY A 546 -11.94 -9.95 39.90
C GLY A 546 -12.78 -10.61 40.99
N ALA A 547 -12.36 -10.60 42.26
CA ALA A 547 -13.20 -11.06 43.36
C ALA A 547 -14.28 -10.02 43.69
N ILE A 548 -15.52 -10.48 43.83
CA ILE A 548 -16.67 -9.67 44.23
C ILE A 548 -16.65 -9.54 45.75
N GLN A 549 -16.55 -8.29 46.20
CA GLN A 549 -16.69 -7.92 47.60
C GLN A 549 -18.13 -7.48 47.85
N SER A 550 -18.81 -8.11 48.81
CA SER A 550 -20.16 -7.69 49.24
C SER A 550 -20.15 -6.28 49.83
N ASP A 551 -21.29 -5.61 49.77
CA ASP A 551 -21.48 -4.32 50.41
C ASP A 551 -21.27 -4.41 51.92
N ALA A 552 -20.73 -3.34 52.49
CA ALA A 552 -20.55 -3.20 53.93
C ALA A 552 -20.85 -1.76 54.33
N MET A 553 -21.67 -1.60 55.37
CA MET A 553 -21.83 -0.31 56.03
C MET A 553 -20.71 -0.12 57.06
N GLN A 554 -20.25 1.13 57.25
CA GLN A 554 -19.34 1.43 58.35
C GLN A 554 -20.04 1.17 59.70
N ARG A 555 -19.24 0.84 60.73
CA ARG A 555 -19.76 0.60 62.07
C ARG A 555 -20.48 1.86 62.57
N ILE A 556 -21.78 1.75 62.83
CA ILE A 556 -22.56 2.77 63.51
C ILE A 556 -22.51 2.46 65.02
N THR A 557 -21.89 3.33 65.81
CA THR A 557 -21.85 3.20 67.28
C THR A 557 -22.79 4.21 67.93
N GLY A 558 -23.44 3.81 69.02
CA GLY A 558 -24.16 4.71 69.91
C GLY A 558 -24.00 4.28 71.37
N GLN A 559 -24.00 5.24 72.30
CA GLN A 559 -23.93 5.00 73.74
C GLN A 559 -25.13 5.70 74.40
N GLY A 560 -25.87 4.97 75.25
CA GLY A 560 -26.85 5.58 76.14
C GLY A 560 -26.13 6.19 77.36
N GLY A 561 -26.47 7.42 77.73
CA GLY A 561 -25.89 8.09 78.91
C GLY A 561 -26.31 7.44 80.23
N GLU A 562 -25.40 7.42 81.20
CA GLU A 562 -25.58 6.86 82.54
C GLU A 562 -26.63 7.61 83.36
N LYS A 563 -27.82 7.01 83.46
CA LYS A 563 -28.71 6.89 84.65
C LYS A 563 -30.13 6.59 84.16
N TRP A 564 -30.45 5.31 83.98
CA TRP A 564 -31.85 4.86 84.00
C TRP A 564 -32.31 4.86 85.47
N ALA A 565 -32.69 6.04 85.96
CA ALA A 565 -33.25 6.16 87.30
C ALA A 565 -34.59 5.42 87.37
N VAL A 566 -34.72 4.54 88.36
CA VAL A 566 -36.00 3.96 88.77
C VAL A 566 -36.83 5.10 89.37
N GLU A 567 -37.61 5.80 88.54
CA GLU A 567 -38.66 6.69 89.03
C GLU A 567 -40.02 6.02 88.84
N THR A 568 -40.64 5.71 89.96
CA THR A 568 -41.92 4.99 90.10
C THR A 568 -43.14 5.73 89.55
N SER A 569 -43.00 6.86 88.86
CA SER A 569 -44.12 7.59 88.25
C SER A 569 -43.72 8.68 87.24
N GLY A 570 -42.63 8.49 86.50
CA GLY A 570 -42.18 9.44 85.48
C GLY A 570 -42.19 8.82 84.08
N THR A 571 -42.84 9.49 83.12
CA THR A 571 -42.78 9.12 81.70
C THR A 571 -41.33 9.16 81.23
N ALA A 572 -40.74 8.01 80.92
CA ALA A 572 -39.38 7.95 80.38
C ALA A 572 -39.30 8.81 79.10
N PRO A 573 -38.24 9.63 78.91
CA PRO A 573 -38.14 10.47 77.72
C PRO A 573 -38.14 9.58 76.48
N ALA A 574 -39.05 9.87 75.54
CA ALA A 574 -39.14 9.17 74.27
C ALA A 574 -37.82 9.37 73.51
N GLY A 575 -37.03 8.31 73.35
CA GLY A 575 -35.85 8.34 72.47
C GLY A 575 -36.25 8.81 71.08
N THR A 576 -35.48 9.74 70.51
CA THR A 576 -35.67 10.27 69.14
C THR A 576 -34.55 9.76 68.23
N GLY A 577 -34.88 9.45 66.96
CA GLY A 577 -33.91 8.94 65.98
C GLY A 577 -33.72 7.41 66.01
N VAL A 578 -32.48 6.93 65.81
CA VAL A 578 -32.12 5.50 65.63
C VAL A 578 -32.27 4.61 66.89
N PHE A 579 -32.51 5.21 68.06
CA PHE A 579 -32.79 4.51 69.30
C PHE A 579 -34.19 4.89 69.79
N LYS A 580 -35.16 3.99 69.61
CA LYS A 580 -36.54 4.16 70.11
C LYS A 580 -36.86 3.04 71.09
N LEU A 581 -37.56 3.36 72.19
CA LEU A 581 -38.18 2.30 73.00
C LEU A 581 -39.29 1.65 72.18
N GLY A 582 -39.20 0.34 71.95
CA GLY A 582 -40.35 -0.46 71.51
C GLY A 582 -41.49 -0.40 72.53
N THR A 583 -42.71 -0.73 72.11
CA THR A 583 -43.99 -0.73 72.86
C THR A 583 -43.84 -0.72 74.38
N PRO A 584 -44.49 0.21 75.13
CA PRO A 584 -44.13 0.48 76.52
C PRO A 584 -44.42 -0.75 77.39
N THR A 585 -43.38 -1.52 77.71
CA THR A 585 -43.34 -2.18 79.00
C THR A 585 -42.69 -1.17 79.93
N VAL A 586 -43.55 -0.51 80.71
CA VAL A 586 -43.18 0.38 81.80
C VAL A 586 -41.94 -0.18 82.50
N MET A 587 -40.89 0.62 82.64
CA MET A 587 -39.75 0.26 83.48
C MET A 587 -40.27 0.06 84.91
N ARG A 588 -40.48 -1.20 85.31
CA ARG A 588 -40.68 -1.59 86.70
C ARG A 588 -39.58 -2.57 87.05
N ILE A 589 -38.52 -2.08 87.69
CA ILE A 589 -37.72 -2.95 88.54
C ILE A 589 -38.56 -3.18 89.79
N SER A 590 -39.39 -4.23 89.79
CA SER A 590 -39.98 -4.79 91.01
C SER A 590 -39.09 -5.94 91.50
N PRO A 591 -38.91 -6.13 92.82
CA PRO A 591 -38.04 -7.18 93.36
C PRO A 591 -38.49 -8.62 93.03
N ALA A 592 -39.62 -8.79 92.36
CA ALA A 592 -40.13 -10.06 91.91
C ALA A 592 -40.76 -9.92 90.52
N SER A 593 -40.28 -10.73 89.58
CA SER A 593 -40.86 -10.99 88.25
C SER A 593 -41.01 -9.79 87.29
N ALA A 594 -39.90 -9.14 86.88
CA ALA A 594 -39.91 -8.15 85.80
C ALA A 594 -39.46 -8.77 84.47
N THR A 595 -40.37 -8.80 83.50
CA THR A 595 -40.12 -9.09 82.08
C THR A 595 -39.16 -8.04 81.50
N GLY A 596 -38.05 -8.47 80.88
CA GLY A 596 -36.97 -7.60 80.43
C GLY A 596 -37.39 -6.52 79.41
N CYS A 597 -36.72 -5.36 79.44
CA CYS A 597 -36.89 -4.31 78.44
C CYS A 597 -35.89 -4.48 77.28
N THR A 598 -36.33 -4.24 76.03
CA THR A 598 -35.49 -4.30 74.84
C THR A 598 -35.33 -2.90 74.24
N VAL A 599 -34.09 -2.42 74.09
CA VAL A 599 -33.78 -1.25 73.27
C VAL A 599 -33.55 -1.72 71.84
N ALA A 600 -34.37 -1.25 70.91
CA ALA A 600 -34.20 -1.56 69.49
C ALA A 600 -33.36 -0.48 68.82
N PHE A 601 -32.34 -0.90 68.06
CA PHE A 601 -31.62 -0.06 67.10
C PHE A 601 -32.20 -0.32 65.71
N ASP A 602 -32.65 0.75 65.07
CA ASP A 602 -33.12 0.71 63.68
C ASP A 602 -32.57 1.92 62.92
N SER A 603 -31.73 1.66 61.91
CA SER A 603 -31.17 2.68 61.03
C SER A 603 -32.23 3.45 60.23
N ALA A 604 -33.42 2.86 60.01
CA ALA A 604 -34.55 3.52 59.37
C ALA A 604 -35.11 4.68 60.21
N GLY A 605 -34.84 4.70 61.51
CA GLY A 605 -35.33 5.71 62.45
C GLY A 605 -34.65 7.08 62.33
N SER A 606 -33.57 7.20 61.56
CA SER A 606 -32.91 8.48 61.29
C SER A 606 -33.78 9.39 60.39
N PRO A 607 -33.98 10.68 60.71
CA PRO A 607 -34.72 11.60 59.86
C PRO A 607 -34.14 11.66 58.43
N GLY A 608 -34.95 11.30 57.43
CA GLY A 608 -34.55 11.28 56.02
C GLY A 608 -33.74 10.05 55.57
N ALA A 609 -33.61 9.01 56.39
CA ALA A 609 -32.93 7.78 56.02
C ALA A 609 -33.63 7.05 54.87
N LYS A 610 -32.84 6.59 53.91
CA LYS A 610 -33.27 5.71 52.81
C LYS A 610 -32.66 4.33 53.05
N VAL A 611 -33.45 3.43 53.62
CA VAL A 611 -33.03 2.05 53.93
C VAL A 611 -33.61 1.05 52.95
N SER A 612 -32.96 -0.09 52.81
CA SER A 612 -33.34 -1.22 51.97
C SER A 612 -33.06 -2.49 52.75
N ASP A 613 -33.98 -3.45 52.72
CA ASP A 613 -33.84 -4.73 53.45
C ASP A 613 -32.89 -5.71 52.75
N SER A 614 -32.46 -5.41 51.52
CA SER A 614 -31.75 -6.36 50.65
C SER A 614 -30.35 -5.90 50.21
N GLU A 615 -30.07 -4.60 50.17
CA GLU A 615 -28.78 -4.08 49.65
C GLU A 615 -28.55 -2.63 50.11
N THR A 616 -27.32 -2.30 50.53
CA THR A 616 -26.88 -0.92 50.72
C THR A 616 -26.22 -0.40 49.44
N ARG A 617 -26.81 0.61 48.78
CA ARG A 617 -26.31 1.11 47.48
C ARG A 617 -26.31 2.63 47.35
N PRO A 618 -25.37 3.20 46.56
CA PRO A 618 -25.45 4.60 46.15
C PRO A 618 -26.59 4.83 45.14
N LEU A 619 -26.94 6.09 44.92
CA LEU A 619 -27.81 6.46 43.80
C LEU A 619 -27.17 5.97 42.48
N ASN A 620 -27.93 5.26 41.66
CA ASN A 620 -27.43 4.61 40.47
C ASN A 620 -28.44 4.67 39.31
N VAL A 621 -27.96 4.33 38.10
CA VAL A 621 -28.77 4.19 36.89
C VAL A 621 -28.61 2.78 36.34
N THR A 622 -29.72 2.16 35.95
CA THR A 622 -29.72 0.79 35.40
C THR A 622 -29.26 0.79 33.95
N GLY A 623 -28.26 -0.04 33.65
CA GLY A 623 -27.76 -0.28 32.30
C GLY A 623 -27.18 -1.69 32.18
N CYS A 624 -26.25 -1.90 31.26
CA CYS A 624 -25.62 -3.20 31.02
C CYS A 624 -24.10 -3.05 30.99
N TRP A 625 -23.41 -3.83 31.82
CA TRP A 625 -21.97 -4.04 31.68
C TRP A 625 -21.71 -4.91 30.45
N ILE A 626 -20.91 -4.37 29.53
CA ILE A 626 -20.46 -5.05 28.31
C ILE A 626 -18.94 -5.12 28.29
N ILE A 627 -18.40 -6.11 27.58
CA ILE A 627 -16.96 -6.29 27.40
C ILE A 627 -16.67 -6.32 25.90
N LYS A 628 -15.58 -5.65 25.50
CA LYS A 628 -15.10 -5.65 24.12
C LYS A 628 -14.47 -7.00 23.77
N MET A 629 -15.04 -7.69 22.79
CA MET A 629 -14.66 -9.07 22.42
C MET A 629 -13.84 -9.16 21.13
N GLY A 630 -13.59 -8.03 20.45
CA GLY A 630 -12.84 -7.95 19.18
C GLY A 630 -13.60 -7.20 18.08
N SER A 631 -12.97 -6.94 16.93
CA SER A 631 -13.68 -6.50 15.72
C SER A 631 -14.76 -7.53 15.40
N GLY A 632 -16.02 -7.09 15.26
CA GLY A 632 -17.17 -8.00 15.17
C GLY A 632 -16.92 -9.14 14.18
N VAL A 633 -17.27 -10.36 14.60
CA VAL A 633 -17.25 -11.65 13.88
C VAL A 633 -16.56 -11.58 12.51
N ASN A 634 -15.35 -12.12 12.42
CA ASN A 634 -14.70 -12.40 11.15
C ASN A 634 -15.66 -13.23 10.30
N ASN A 635 -16.28 -12.59 9.32
CA ASN A 635 -17.03 -13.28 8.29
C ASN A 635 -16.00 -14.15 7.53
N PRO A 636 -16.23 -15.46 7.30
CA PRO A 636 -15.28 -16.36 6.63
C PRO A 636 -14.84 -15.95 5.21
N GLY A 637 -15.31 -14.82 4.70
CA GLY A 637 -14.88 -14.20 3.44
C GLY A 637 -13.79 -13.13 3.57
N ALA A 638 -13.24 -12.86 4.76
CA ALA A 638 -12.07 -12.00 4.91
C ALA A 638 -10.83 -12.77 4.43
N ILE A 639 -10.41 -12.48 3.21
CA ILE A 639 -9.19 -13.03 2.60
C ILE A 639 -7.98 -12.53 3.40
N ASP A 640 -7.34 -13.43 4.14
CA ASP A 640 -6.07 -13.17 4.81
C ASP A 640 -4.98 -12.90 3.75
N ALA A 641 -4.44 -11.68 3.77
CA ALA A 641 -3.37 -11.26 2.86
C ALA A 641 -2.10 -12.13 3.00
N ALA A 642 -1.84 -12.68 4.20
CA ALA A 642 -0.74 -13.62 4.42
C ALA A 642 -1.03 -14.98 3.77
N ALA A 643 -2.28 -15.44 3.81
CA ALA A 643 -2.72 -16.66 3.11
C ALA A 643 -2.62 -16.48 1.58
N VAL A 644 -2.99 -15.33 1.03
CA VAL A 644 -2.83 -15.02 -0.40
C VAL A 644 -1.37 -14.97 -0.81
N SER A 645 -0.51 -14.30 -0.02
CA SER A 645 0.93 -14.24 -0.27
C SER A 645 1.56 -15.64 -0.29
N SER A 646 1.19 -16.51 0.66
CA SER A 646 1.68 -17.89 0.68
C SER A 646 1.18 -18.73 -0.50
N THR A 647 -0.04 -18.48 -0.97
CA THR A 647 -0.63 -19.15 -2.13
C THR A 647 0.01 -18.66 -3.43
N TYR A 648 0.30 -17.36 -3.53
CA TYR A 648 1.02 -16.76 -4.64
C TYR A 648 2.45 -17.29 -4.73
N ALA A 649 3.18 -17.38 -3.61
CA ALA A 649 4.51 -17.97 -3.57
C ALA A 649 4.51 -19.43 -4.07
N LYS A 650 3.53 -20.23 -3.64
CA LYS A 650 3.35 -21.61 -4.15
C LYS A 650 3.01 -21.65 -5.64
N LEU A 651 2.22 -20.69 -6.13
CA LEU A 651 1.86 -20.59 -7.54
C LEU A 651 3.07 -20.22 -8.40
N VAL A 652 3.88 -19.27 -7.96
CA VAL A 652 5.14 -18.87 -8.63
C VAL A 652 6.07 -20.08 -8.74
N THR A 653 6.33 -20.79 -7.64
CA THR A 653 7.18 -22.01 -7.67
C THR A 653 6.61 -23.09 -8.60
N ARG A 654 5.29 -23.22 -8.67
CA ARG A 654 4.62 -24.19 -9.56
C ARG A 654 4.68 -23.76 -11.03
N VAL A 655 4.60 -22.46 -11.32
CA VAL A 655 4.74 -21.90 -12.67
C VAL A 655 6.19 -22.06 -13.14
N GLU A 656 7.17 -21.72 -12.31
CA GLU A 656 8.60 -21.94 -12.60
C GLU A 656 8.89 -23.43 -12.88
N ALA A 657 8.32 -24.34 -12.08
CA ALA A 657 8.45 -25.78 -12.31
C ALA A 657 7.76 -26.26 -13.61
N LEU A 658 6.66 -25.62 -14.01
CA LEU A 658 5.98 -25.90 -15.28
C LEU A 658 6.74 -25.35 -16.49
N GLU A 659 7.34 -24.18 -16.36
CA GLU A 659 8.13 -23.53 -17.41
C GLU A 659 9.47 -24.25 -17.66
N MET A 660 10.05 -24.86 -16.62
CA MET A 660 11.26 -25.70 -16.74
C MET A 660 10.98 -27.13 -17.23
N ARG A 661 9.71 -27.52 -17.43
CA ARG A 661 9.41 -28.89 -17.86
C ARG A 661 9.87 -29.11 -19.32
N PRO A 662 10.61 -30.19 -19.63
CA PRO A 662 10.98 -30.52 -21.00
C PRO A 662 9.73 -30.63 -21.89
N ARG A 663 9.66 -29.79 -22.94
CA ARG A 663 8.54 -29.81 -23.89
C ARG A 663 8.61 -31.05 -24.77
N SER A 664 7.45 -31.67 -25.01
CA SER A 664 7.33 -32.92 -25.79
C SER A 664 7.41 -32.64 -27.29
N VAL A 665 7.68 -33.69 -28.08
CA VAL A 665 7.58 -33.65 -29.56
C VAL A 665 6.18 -33.16 -29.97
N GLY A 666 6.12 -32.17 -30.87
CA GLY A 666 4.88 -31.58 -31.41
C GLY A 666 4.38 -30.31 -30.69
N ASP A 667 5.01 -29.90 -29.58
CA ASP A 667 4.66 -28.65 -28.90
C ASP A 667 5.38 -27.45 -29.54
N GLY A 668 4.62 -26.68 -30.32
CA GLY A 668 5.13 -25.49 -31.04
C GLY A 668 6.22 -25.82 -32.07
N GLN A 669 6.13 -27.00 -32.70
CA GLN A 669 7.01 -27.45 -33.78
C GLN A 669 6.23 -27.54 -35.09
N ALA A 670 6.91 -27.36 -36.22
CA ALA A 670 6.30 -27.50 -37.54
C ALA A 670 7.10 -28.46 -38.42
N TRP A 671 6.41 -29.16 -39.32
CA TRP A 671 7.07 -30.02 -40.29
C TRP A 671 7.83 -29.18 -41.32
N GLN A 672 9.11 -29.48 -41.48
CA GLN A 672 9.98 -28.87 -42.46
C GLN A 672 10.47 -29.93 -43.44
N ASP A 673 10.27 -29.67 -44.73
CA ASP A 673 10.89 -30.46 -45.80
C ASP A 673 12.35 -30.03 -45.94
N VAL A 674 13.25 -30.93 -45.59
CA VAL A 674 14.71 -30.70 -45.60
C VAL A 674 15.40 -31.60 -46.63
N THR A 675 14.66 -32.17 -47.57
CA THR A 675 15.16 -33.16 -48.54
C THR A 675 16.39 -32.65 -49.32
N ALA A 676 16.38 -31.37 -49.74
CA ALA A 676 17.51 -30.77 -50.46
C ALA A 676 18.79 -30.60 -49.61
N SER A 677 18.66 -30.63 -48.29
CA SER A 677 19.72 -30.36 -47.31
C SER A 677 20.20 -31.62 -46.58
N ARG A 678 19.72 -32.78 -47.00
CA ARG A 678 19.99 -34.06 -46.35
C ARG A 678 20.41 -35.12 -47.36
N ALA A 679 21.34 -35.97 -46.95
CA ALA A 679 21.86 -37.06 -47.76
C ALA A 679 21.95 -38.36 -46.97
N SER A 680 21.80 -39.48 -47.66
CA SER A 680 21.99 -40.82 -47.11
C SER A 680 23.46 -41.01 -46.68
N GLY A 681 23.67 -41.69 -45.56
CA GLY A 681 24.99 -41.97 -44.98
C GLY A 681 25.63 -40.83 -44.21
N VAL A 682 25.03 -39.63 -44.19
CA VAL A 682 25.55 -38.47 -43.47
C VAL A 682 24.98 -38.41 -42.04
N THR A 683 25.82 -38.02 -41.08
CA THR A 683 25.43 -37.83 -39.67
C THR A 683 25.09 -36.37 -39.40
N TYR A 684 23.92 -36.13 -38.81
CA TYR A 684 23.41 -34.83 -38.42
C TYR A 684 23.24 -34.75 -36.90
N THR A 685 23.22 -33.54 -36.33
CA THR A 685 22.95 -33.32 -34.89
C THR A 685 21.62 -32.60 -34.72
N ASN A 686 20.79 -33.05 -33.78
CA ASN A 686 19.63 -32.27 -33.39
C ASN A 686 20.07 -31.09 -32.49
N SER A 687 20.16 -29.90 -33.06
CA SER A 687 20.50 -28.66 -32.33
C SER A 687 19.30 -27.74 -32.11
N SER A 688 18.06 -28.22 -32.21
CA SER A 688 16.86 -27.35 -32.12
C SER A 688 16.46 -26.97 -30.70
N GLY A 689 17.23 -27.37 -29.69
CA GLY A 689 16.93 -27.11 -28.28
C GLY A 689 15.85 -28.01 -27.68
N ARG A 690 15.26 -28.92 -28.47
CA ARG A 690 14.20 -29.85 -28.04
C ARG A 690 14.18 -31.12 -28.91
N PRO A 691 13.53 -32.22 -28.49
CA PRO A 691 13.39 -33.42 -29.33
C PRO A 691 12.67 -33.11 -30.64
N LYS A 692 13.08 -33.74 -31.75
CA LYS A 692 12.40 -33.65 -33.05
C LYS A 692 11.99 -35.02 -33.56
N LEU A 693 10.93 -35.08 -34.36
CA LEU A 693 10.57 -36.29 -35.11
C LEU A 693 11.17 -36.18 -36.51
N VAL A 694 11.96 -37.17 -36.89
CA VAL A 694 12.48 -37.32 -38.25
C VAL A 694 11.63 -38.37 -38.96
N SER A 695 11.12 -38.05 -40.14
CA SER A 695 10.31 -38.96 -40.96
C SER A 695 10.82 -38.94 -42.38
N ILE A 696 11.12 -40.11 -42.92
CA ILE A 696 11.80 -40.24 -44.20
C ILE A 696 11.03 -41.21 -45.06
N PHE A 697 10.55 -40.68 -46.17
CA PHE A 697 9.95 -41.46 -47.23
C PHE A 697 10.99 -41.70 -48.31
N ALA A 698 11.22 -42.96 -48.61
CA ALA A 698 12.16 -43.33 -49.65
C ALA A 698 11.66 -44.57 -50.41
N ALA A 699 11.73 -44.49 -51.72
CA ALA A 699 11.39 -45.50 -52.70
C ALA A 699 12.67 -45.84 -53.47
N ASN A 700 12.96 -47.15 -53.62
CA ASN A 700 13.90 -47.77 -54.57
C ASN A 700 14.50 -49.09 -54.05
N GLY A 701 14.18 -50.18 -54.77
CA GLY A 701 14.96 -51.42 -54.83
C GLY A 701 15.17 -52.19 -53.50
N LEU A 702 16.15 -53.10 -53.55
CA LEU A 702 16.49 -54.11 -52.52
C LEU A 702 17.33 -53.56 -51.34
N ALA A 703 17.47 -52.25 -51.18
CA ALA A 703 18.35 -51.69 -50.16
C ALA A 703 17.65 -51.61 -48.78
N THR A 704 18.31 -52.11 -47.75
CA THR A 704 17.92 -51.89 -46.35
C THR A 704 17.92 -50.40 -46.04
N ARG A 705 16.85 -49.94 -45.38
CA ARG A 705 16.71 -48.55 -44.92
C ARG A 705 16.73 -48.52 -43.42
N GLY A 706 17.48 -47.59 -42.84
CA GLY A 706 17.59 -47.50 -41.39
C GLY A 706 17.85 -46.08 -40.93
N ILE A 707 17.27 -45.72 -39.79
CA ILE A 707 17.60 -44.49 -39.07
C ILE A 707 18.29 -44.87 -37.77
N SER A 708 19.48 -44.32 -37.58
CA SER A 708 20.27 -44.48 -36.36
C SER A 708 20.24 -43.18 -35.56
N VAL A 709 20.06 -43.26 -34.25
CA VAL A 709 20.05 -42.13 -33.32
C VAL A 709 21.04 -42.43 -32.20
N GLY A 710 22.02 -41.55 -31.99
CA GLY A 710 23.11 -41.76 -31.04
C GLY A 710 23.95 -43.01 -31.35
N GLY A 711 24.02 -43.43 -32.62
CA GLY A 711 24.68 -44.66 -33.04
C GLY A 711 23.84 -45.94 -32.89
N VAL A 712 22.62 -45.86 -32.35
CA VAL A 712 21.70 -47.01 -32.23
C VAL A 712 20.73 -47.03 -33.39
N LEU A 713 20.61 -48.16 -34.11
CA LEU A 713 19.60 -48.34 -35.16
C LEU A 713 18.20 -48.45 -34.52
N VAL A 714 17.41 -47.39 -34.61
CA VAL A 714 16.12 -47.26 -33.90
C VAL A 714 14.91 -47.60 -34.76
N SER A 715 15.03 -47.55 -36.08
CA SER A 715 14.00 -48.02 -37.02
C SER A 715 14.65 -48.49 -38.31
N GLN A 716 14.16 -49.61 -38.85
CA GLN A 716 14.70 -50.26 -40.03
C GLN A 716 13.58 -50.87 -40.89
N PHE A 717 13.79 -50.85 -42.20
CA PHE A 717 13.02 -51.61 -43.16
C PHE A 717 13.96 -52.46 -44.04
N THR A 718 13.70 -53.76 -44.08
CA THR A 718 14.45 -54.73 -44.89
C THR A 718 13.49 -55.41 -45.88
N PRO A 719 13.67 -55.26 -47.20
CA PRO A 719 12.79 -55.86 -48.19
C PRO A 719 12.96 -57.39 -48.28
N ILE A 720 11.87 -58.14 -48.45
CA ILE A 720 11.83 -59.62 -48.45
C ILE A 720 11.63 -60.21 -49.87
N ALA A 721 11.32 -59.38 -50.88
CA ALA A 721 11.07 -59.81 -52.27
C ALA A 721 11.48 -58.74 -53.29
N SER A 722 11.64 -59.16 -54.56
CA SER A 722 12.02 -58.27 -55.68
C SER A 722 10.83 -57.40 -56.15
N GLY A 723 10.99 -56.07 -56.05
CA GLY A 723 10.02 -55.09 -56.56
C GLY A 723 10.34 -53.65 -56.10
N SER A 724 9.65 -52.66 -56.67
CA SER A 724 9.71 -51.27 -56.20
C SER A 724 8.85 -51.12 -54.94
N ILE A 725 9.50 -50.97 -53.78
CA ILE A 725 8.83 -50.77 -52.50
C ILE A 725 9.09 -49.35 -52.00
N SER A 726 8.00 -48.66 -51.62
CA SER A 726 8.01 -47.36 -50.96
C SER A 726 7.74 -47.56 -49.47
N THR A 727 8.57 -46.98 -48.61
CA THR A 727 8.42 -47.11 -47.15
C THR A 727 8.75 -45.80 -46.44
N THR A 728 8.21 -45.66 -45.25
CA THR A 728 8.53 -44.56 -44.33
C THR A 728 9.22 -45.12 -43.10
N ILE A 729 10.39 -44.60 -42.77
CA ILE A 729 11.04 -44.83 -41.48
C ILE A 729 11.05 -43.52 -40.69
N SER A 730 10.79 -43.62 -39.40
CA SER A 730 10.75 -42.45 -38.52
C SER A 730 11.37 -42.76 -37.17
N ALA A 731 11.90 -41.72 -36.53
CA ALA A 731 12.45 -41.80 -35.19
C ALA A 731 12.41 -40.44 -34.48
N VAL A 732 12.24 -40.48 -33.16
CA VAL A 732 12.44 -39.30 -32.30
C VAL A 732 13.93 -39.14 -32.04
N VAL A 733 14.45 -37.94 -32.29
CA VAL A 733 15.84 -37.57 -32.04
C VAL A 733 15.88 -36.60 -30.86
N PRO A 734 16.41 -36.99 -29.68
CA PRO A 734 16.56 -36.08 -28.55
C PRO A 734 17.46 -34.88 -28.88
N ASN A 735 17.31 -33.79 -28.12
CA ASN A 735 18.16 -32.62 -28.29
C ASN A 735 19.62 -32.96 -27.98
N GLY A 736 20.56 -32.48 -28.80
CA GLY A 736 21.98 -32.75 -28.69
C GLY A 736 22.43 -34.12 -29.21
N THR A 737 21.51 -35.01 -29.58
CA THR A 737 21.85 -36.34 -30.10
C THR A 737 22.09 -36.31 -31.61
N THR A 738 23.04 -37.10 -32.07
CA THR A 738 23.31 -37.30 -33.50
C THR A 738 22.34 -38.31 -34.11
N TYR A 739 22.08 -38.21 -35.41
CA TYR A 739 21.30 -39.17 -36.15
C TYR A 739 21.77 -39.27 -37.59
N SER A 740 21.62 -40.45 -38.18
CA SER A 740 22.01 -40.72 -39.57
C SER A 740 21.03 -41.66 -40.23
N VAL A 741 20.92 -41.59 -41.54
CA VAL A 741 19.94 -42.35 -42.31
C VAL A 741 20.66 -43.09 -43.41
N THR A 742 20.41 -44.39 -43.50
CA THR A 742 20.90 -45.22 -44.59
C THR A 742 19.72 -45.51 -45.52
N ALA A 743 19.83 -45.06 -46.75
CA ALA A 743 18.92 -45.34 -47.87
C ALA A 743 19.75 -45.57 -49.13
N GLY A 744 19.54 -46.70 -49.82
CA GLY A 744 20.46 -47.19 -50.87
C GLY A 744 20.91 -46.16 -51.93
N THR A 745 19.99 -45.48 -52.61
CA THR A 745 20.34 -44.61 -53.76
C THR A 745 19.55 -43.31 -53.90
N SER A 746 18.37 -43.15 -53.31
CA SER A 746 17.66 -41.85 -53.30
C SER A 746 16.70 -41.71 -52.13
N ILE A 747 16.67 -40.52 -51.54
CA ILE A 747 15.68 -40.09 -50.54
C ILE A 747 14.63 -39.28 -51.30
N ASN A 748 13.37 -39.69 -51.23
CA ASN A 748 12.28 -38.99 -51.92
C ASN A 748 11.81 -37.78 -51.11
N THR A 749 11.68 -37.97 -49.80
CA THR A 749 11.32 -36.89 -48.88
C THR A 749 11.94 -37.12 -47.51
N TRP A 750 12.48 -36.05 -46.93
CA TRP A 750 13.01 -36.00 -45.58
C TRP A 750 12.33 -34.87 -44.82
N MET A 751 11.54 -35.25 -43.83
CA MET A 751 10.76 -34.33 -43.01
C MET A 751 11.32 -34.30 -41.60
N GLU A 752 11.48 -33.10 -41.05
CA GLU A 752 11.83 -32.87 -39.65
C GLU A 752 10.72 -32.05 -38.98
N LEU A 753 10.16 -32.54 -37.88
CA LEU A 753 9.25 -31.79 -37.02
C LEU A 753 10.10 -31.00 -36.01
N ALA A 754 10.44 -29.75 -36.35
CA ALA A 754 11.42 -28.94 -35.63
C ALA A 754 10.78 -27.76 -34.89
#